data_AF-A0A8S2QUJ4-F1
#
_entry.id   AF-A0A8S2QUJ4-F1
#
_cell.length_a   1.000
_cell.length_b   1.000
_cell.length_c   1.000
_cell.angle_alpha   90.00
_cell.angle_beta   90.00
_cell.angle_gamma   90.00
#
_symmetry.space_group_name_H-M   'P 1'
#
loop_
_entity.id
_entity.type
_entity.pdbx_description
1 polymer ?
#
loop_
_entity_poly.entity_id
_entity_poly.type
_entity_poly.pdbx_seq_one_letter_code
_entity_poly.pdbx_strand_id
1 'polypeptide(L)'
;SNEEEELKLEELDMNTCSNILTEMSYRTKQFQGKLEWISKEWKTIKLREIMWMFDGIDRVEEEMQLLTPFLDDEARRCLPSIMAYWRDQEFIQNVCKGCQKIVQLYNLDTNPIPIDKILAITDETLCETCHVAYQEFSNVCYSKQPKPVLAISSHFYSSIDLIEFLATLNRTDFDDLLEAITEWDESSVSPQTIIEFQSIGSFLGQLLTYFSTKQTSSSLSSTSTKKSINEFFQQVNKLLKNSDFANIVNCFQSCSLSLIGIKRLYLELTDKEESKRIKIFHIINNSTINFSHSVKFDVFVQTKNGEKLSYVELTELRDRARLIEYSGNEKKAIRIQQREYDEETEKKMLKSLVVLTDVIENVLQNLRELDIMGYPCVEQYTKSDQTFTCNKGDFSALDKFLLFLQEIRTIWEQKLVSSYELYHDLTYLCGQQIWRVEEALINYRTLNKQHPGYHLLQYIGLENLTTDISTINLNLSAQERLEVLGKLLNSQRIHPQPPEVFENVTSNDTRSKKLFVVETSVEGLYRGILSLMRIHEAGNINLNANRLLFCTEQTNWMEIRAFLYRCFCSPKTLHELVEPEQLPFPIQDKCCRLINEFDENYPHHQFLLGIVTTDIQTHLINGLLRTEIAKIVRDSELLNEGALAQLISTRVKNCHLISSKLTGLGKSFHVAKYAERESRVLLKFPITGDLIAEDIAQQLLLHSQTYFNKPTVVHFHIGTVDNIHLLNSILFSLCLFRSCSFSQTVVHVPLQTVFFFELESSAFWNLQQSVFIFRFLPVHNLTKVDFNELLHTRPDIQFVSKYLDAIETQIIEQQDVDVNKSKVMDSRRCIELLNKYFIQQKDQQYLTWTQLNIFTLIFSSLFDGFSKCGYFRVDALDNPKLRMDIIQAFIASSNQFTSLSVKSVRERQSNSGDNIYDPGKVLSESIIRWDKTQPFTVVFTSTSDPLFVYKSPRAVPESLIQYFNALSKRSAWFSNATNDVFKDFTKLTHTELFYKLASLSTKYWNKAICTKCFRQFPHEQRLCSECKDSLTKPKTFDSNDVRKLQTEIANILEREYVITPDNYIKMLLIWLRVSSRLPVLIMGETG
;
A
#
# COMPACT_ATOMS: atom_id res chain seq x y z
N SER A 1 -29.81 -23.91 -37.98
CA SER A 1 -30.03 -22.50 -37.61
C SER A 1 -28.75 -21.71 -37.79
N ASN A 2 -28.41 -21.47 -39.05
CA ASN A 2 -27.61 -20.34 -39.50
C ASN A 2 -28.49 -19.76 -40.61
N GLU A 3 -29.46 -18.95 -40.19
CA GLU A 3 -30.34 -18.17 -41.06
C GLU A 3 -29.88 -16.73 -40.93
N GLU A 4 -29.20 -16.23 -41.97
CA GLU A 4 -29.32 -14.88 -42.53
C GLU A 4 -28.30 -14.75 -43.68
N GLU A 5 -28.36 -15.65 -44.65
CA GLU A 5 -28.05 -15.31 -46.04
C GLU A 5 -29.40 -15.01 -46.72
N GLU A 6 -29.89 -13.78 -46.56
CA GLU A 6 -30.98 -13.27 -47.38
C GLU A 6 -30.50 -13.12 -48.84
N LEU A 7 -30.72 -14.22 -49.57
CA LEU A 7 -31.25 -14.29 -50.92
C LEU A 7 -31.40 -12.95 -51.68
N LYS A 8 -30.49 -12.79 -52.64
CA LYS A 8 -30.79 -12.13 -53.92
C LYS A 8 -32.01 -12.81 -54.56
N LEU A 9 -33.13 -12.12 -54.58
CA LEU A 9 -34.28 -12.44 -55.42
C LEU A 9 -34.41 -11.37 -56.51
N GLU A 10 -33.54 -11.47 -57.51
CA GLU A 10 -33.81 -10.93 -58.84
C GLU A 10 -34.41 -12.06 -59.68
N GLU A 11 -35.69 -11.91 -60.05
CA GLU A 11 -36.45 -12.61 -61.11
C GLU A 11 -36.22 -14.13 -61.29
N LEU A 12 -36.98 -14.96 -60.55
CA LEU A 12 -37.14 -16.39 -60.87
C LEU A 12 -38.19 -16.59 -61.98
N ASP A 13 -37.71 -16.98 -63.16
CA ASP A 13 -38.53 -17.41 -64.31
C ASP A 13 -39.40 -18.63 -63.96
N MET A 14 -40.66 -18.64 -64.40
CA MET A 14 -41.65 -19.71 -64.17
C MET A 14 -41.17 -21.10 -64.63
N ASN A 15 -40.24 -21.16 -65.60
CA ASN A 15 -39.59 -22.40 -66.00
C ASN A 15 -38.79 -23.07 -64.87
N THR A 16 -38.22 -22.28 -63.96
CA THR A 16 -37.35 -22.77 -62.88
C THR A 16 -38.14 -23.57 -61.85
N CYS A 17 -39.35 -23.12 -61.48
CA CYS A 17 -40.21 -23.83 -60.53
C CYS A 17 -40.72 -25.17 -61.08
N SER A 18 -41.04 -25.23 -62.37
CA SER A 18 -41.44 -26.49 -63.04
C SER A 18 -40.30 -27.50 -63.07
N ASN A 19 -39.08 -27.04 -63.36
CA ASN A 19 -37.89 -27.88 -63.32
C ASN A 19 -37.59 -28.39 -61.91
N ILE A 20 -37.72 -27.54 -60.88
CA ILE A 20 -37.54 -27.94 -59.47
C ILE A 20 -38.58 -28.99 -59.06
N LEU A 21 -39.87 -28.84 -59.42
CA LEU A 21 -40.90 -29.83 -59.09
C LEU A 21 -40.69 -31.17 -59.81
N THR A 22 -40.20 -31.13 -61.04
CA THR A 22 -39.90 -32.34 -61.83
C THR A 22 -38.67 -33.07 -61.26
N GLU A 23 -37.62 -32.32 -60.91
CA GLU A 23 -36.43 -32.81 -60.22
C GLU A 23 -36.79 -33.42 -58.86
N MET A 24 -37.64 -32.73 -58.07
CA MET A 24 -38.13 -33.21 -56.77
C MET A 24 -38.92 -34.51 -56.93
N SER A 25 -39.85 -34.60 -57.89
CA SER A 25 -40.61 -35.83 -58.14
C SER A 25 -39.72 -37.00 -58.56
N TYR A 26 -38.70 -36.74 -59.39
CA TYR A 26 -37.71 -37.73 -59.79
C TYR A 26 -36.89 -38.23 -58.59
N ARG A 27 -36.38 -37.31 -57.76
CA ARG A 27 -35.63 -37.65 -56.54
C ARG A 27 -36.48 -38.41 -55.53
N THR A 28 -37.75 -38.03 -55.34
CA THR A 28 -38.69 -38.78 -54.46
C THR A 28 -38.92 -40.21 -54.96
N LYS A 29 -39.08 -40.43 -56.27
CA LYS A 29 -39.21 -41.78 -56.83
C LYS A 29 -37.91 -42.60 -56.67
N GLN A 30 -36.75 -41.98 -56.88
CA GLN A 30 -35.47 -42.65 -56.63
C GLN A 30 -35.29 -43.02 -55.15
N PHE A 31 -35.66 -42.13 -54.24
CA PHE A 31 -35.63 -42.39 -52.80
C PHE A 31 -36.57 -43.53 -52.41
N GLN A 32 -37.82 -43.52 -52.88
CA GLN A 32 -38.78 -44.61 -52.66
C GLN A 32 -38.26 -45.95 -53.20
N GLY A 33 -37.70 -45.97 -54.41
CA GLY A 33 -37.12 -47.19 -54.98
C GLY A 33 -35.93 -47.72 -54.18
N LYS A 34 -35.07 -46.84 -53.66
CA LYS A 34 -33.93 -47.22 -52.82
C LYS A 34 -34.36 -47.68 -51.42
N LEU A 35 -35.39 -47.05 -50.85
CA LEU A 35 -36.01 -47.45 -49.59
C LEU A 35 -36.68 -48.82 -49.70
N GLU A 36 -37.39 -49.10 -50.80
CA GLU A 36 -37.96 -50.42 -51.08
C GLU A 36 -36.89 -51.50 -51.26
N TRP A 37 -35.78 -51.16 -51.91
CA TRP A 37 -34.63 -52.06 -52.07
C TRP A 37 -33.98 -52.37 -50.72
N ILE A 38 -33.71 -51.35 -49.90
CA ILE A 38 -33.14 -51.53 -48.55
C ILE A 38 -34.09 -52.34 -47.68
N SER A 39 -35.38 -52.04 -47.72
CA SER A 39 -36.42 -52.78 -47.01
C SER A 39 -36.36 -54.29 -47.30
N LYS A 40 -36.29 -54.69 -48.59
CA LYS A 40 -36.30 -56.11 -48.99
C LYS A 40 -34.95 -56.82 -48.85
N GLU A 41 -33.85 -56.12 -49.10
CA GLU A 41 -32.51 -56.71 -49.23
C GLU A 41 -31.57 -56.33 -48.08
N TRP A 42 -32.05 -55.74 -46.98
CA TRP A 42 -31.22 -55.20 -45.90
C TRP A 42 -30.13 -56.17 -45.41
N LYS A 43 -30.38 -57.49 -45.41
CA LYS A 43 -29.41 -58.50 -44.95
C LYS A 43 -28.13 -58.54 -45.79
N THR A 44 -28.24 -58.28 -47.09
CA THR A 44 -27.14 -58.39 -48.06
C THR A 44 -26.48 -57.05 -48.37
N ILE A 45 -26.98 -55.96 -47.77
CA ILE A 45 -26.51 -54.60 -47.98
C ILE A 45 -25.44 -54.21 -46.95
N LYS A 46 -24.48 -53.37 -47.37
CA LYS A 46 -23.41 -52.84 -46.51
C LYS A 46 -23.86 -51.61 -45.74
N LEU A 47 -23.32 -51.39 -44.54
CA LEU A 47 -23.66 -50.26 -43.67
C LEU A 47 -23.61 -48.90 -44.38
N ARG A 48 -22.57 -48.65 -45.20
CA ARG A 48 -22.41 -47.40 -45.95
C ARG A 48 -23.62 -47.03 -46.83
N GLU A 49 -24.33 -48.03 -47.36
CA GLU A 49 -25.46 -47.81 -48.27
C GLU A 49 -26.71 -47.35 -47.51
N ILE A 50 -26.81 -47.72 -46.23
CA ILE A 50 -27.86 -47.25 -45.32
C ILE A 50 -27.47 -45.90 -44.72
N MET A 51 -26.20 -45.70 -44.36
CA MET A 51 -25.70 -44.42 -43.83
C MET A 51 -25.92 -43.27 -44.82
N TRP A 52 -25.78 -43.52 -46.13
CA TRP A 52 -26.02 -42.53 -47.19
C TRP A 52 -27.48 -42.05 -47.29
N MET A 53 -28.42 -42.70 -46.60
CA MET A 53 -29.81 -42.25 -46.55
C MET A 53 -30.03 -41.08 -45.58
N PHE A 54 -29.11 -40.86 -44.65
CA PHE A 54 -29.25 -39.89 -43.56
C PHE A 54 -28.25 -38.75 -43.76
N ASP A 55 -28.70 -37.52 -43.50
CA ASP A 55 -27.91 -36.29 -43.70
C ASP A 55 -26.82 -36.13 -42.60
N GLY A 56 -26.97 -36.83 -41.47
CA GLY A 56 -26.00 -36.88 -40.37
C GLY A 56 -26.48 -37.71 -39.18
N ILE A 57 -25.55 -38.09 -38.28
CA ILE A 57 -25.81 -38.98 -37.12
C ILE A 57 -26.86 -38.40 -36.15
N ASP A 58 -26.93 -37.07 -36.03
CA ASP A 58 -27.74 -36.39 -35.01
C ASP A 58 -29.26 -36.48 -35.26
N ARG A 59 -29.70 -36.79 -36.49
CA ARG A 59 -31.12 -36.84 -36.87
C ARG A 59 -31.63 -38.25 -37.19
N VAL A 60 -30.76 -39.25 -37.07
CA VAL A 60 -31.04 -40.63 -37.49
C VAL A 60 -32.27 -41.22 -36.79
N GLU A 61 -32.48 -40.96 -35.50
CA GLU A 61 -33.66 -41.49 -34.79
C GLU A 61 -34.97 -40.85 -35.27
N GLU A 62 -34.99 -39.54 -35.50
CA GLU A 62 -36.17 -38.82 -36.00
C GLU A 62 -36.49 -39.23 -37.44
N GLU A 63 -35.47 -39.30 -38.30
CA GLU A 63 -35.59 -39.72 -39.69
C GLU A 63 -36.02 -41.20 -39.79
N MET A 64 -35.49 -42.08 -38.93
CA MET A 64 -35.91 -43.48 -38.89
C MET A 64 -37.38 -43.66 -38.48
N GLN A 65 -37.91 -42.85 -37.57
CA GLN A 65 -39.33 -42.89 -37.23
C GLN A 65 -40.22 -42.54 -38.45
N LEU A 66 -39.80 -41.58 -39.27
CA LEU A 66 -40.50 -41.19 -40.50
C LEU A 66 -40.45 -42.30 -41.56
N LEU A 67 -39.36 -43.08 -41.62
CA LEU A 67 -39.17 -44.14 -42.61
C LEU A 67 -39.81 -45.48 -42.21
N THR A 68 -40.06 -45.69 -40.92
CA THR A 68 -40.65 -46.92 -40.33
C THR A 68 -41.92 -47.44 -41.04
N PRO A 69 -42.87 -46.61 -41.49
CA PRO A 69 -44.09 -47.07 -42.17
C PRO A 69 -43.84 -47.70 -43.55
N PHE A 70 -42.71 -47.37 -44.19
CA PHE A 70 -42.37 -47.81 -45.54
C PHE A 70 -41.46 -49.05 -45.57
N LEU A 71 -41.02 -49.50 -44.39
CA LEU A 71 -40.21 -50.70 -44.22
C LEU A 71 -41.10 -51.94 -44.04
N ASP A 72 -40.64 -53.09 -44.53
CA ASP A 72 -41.24 -54.38 -44.25
C ASP A 72 -41.05 -54.79 -42.78
N ASP A 73 -41.79 -55.79 -42.32
CA ASP A 73 -41.83 -56.14 -40.89
C ASP A 73 -40.48 -56.63 -40.34
N GLU A 74 -39.59 -57.16 -41.18
CA GLU A 74 -38.27 -57.64 -40.76
C GLU A 74 -37.26 -56.48 -40.69
N ALA A 75 -37.16 -55.66 -41.74
CA ALA A 75 -36.33 -54.46 -41.76
C ALA A 75 -36.75 -53.46 -40.67
N ARG A 76 -38.06 -53.33 -40.41
CA ARG A 76 -38.59 -52.48 -39.34
C ARG A 76 -38.09 -52.89 -37.94
N ARG A 77 -37.81 -54.18 -37.72
CA ARG A 77 -37.27 -54.68 -36.43
C ARG A 77 -35.75 -54.58 -36.36
N CYS A 78 -35.05 -54.75 -37.48
CA CYS A 78 -33.60 -54.91 -37.50
C CYS A 78 -32.83 -53.61 -37.73
N LEU A 79 -33.31 -52.72 -38.60
CA LEU A 79 -32.63 -51.46 -38.92
C LEU A 79 -32.47 -50.52 -37.72
N PRO A 80 -33.45 -50.38 -36.78
CA PRO A 80 -33.28 -49.51 -35.61
C PRO A 80 -32.07 -49.86 -34.74
N SER A 81 -31.73 -51.14 -34.57
CA SER A 81 -30.56 -51.52 -33.77
C SER A 81 -29.24 -51.19 -34.47
N ILE A 82 -29.22 -51.25 -35.81
CA ILE A 82 -28.05 -50.89 -36.61
C ILE A 82 -27.82 -49.38 -36.50
N MET A 83 -28.89 -48.60 -36.56
CA MET A 83 -28.84 -47.15 -36.37
C MET A 83 -28.45 -46.77 -34.94
N ALA A 84 -28.91 -47.51 -33.94
CA ALA A 84 -28.47 -47.32 -32.54
C ALA A 84 -26.96 -47.60 -32.35
N TYR A 85 -26.43 -48.63 -33.02
CA TYR A 85 -24.99 -48.86 -33.07
C TYR A 85 -24.25 -47.71 -33.75
N TRP A 86 -24.73 -47.26 -34.91
CA TRP A 86 -24.07 -46.20 -35.69
C TRP A 86 -24.05 -44.87 -34.92
N ARG A 87 -25.16 -44.50 -34.28
CA ARG A 87 -25.25 -43.30 -33.43
C ARG A 87 -24.21 -43.29 -32.33
N ASP A 88 -24.07 -44.41 -31.63
CA ASP A 88 -23.18 -44.52 -30.47
C ASP A 88 -21.82 -45.16 -30.84
N GLN A 89 -21.46 -45.20 -32.13
CA GLN A 89 -20.36 -46.04 -32.65
C GLN A 89 -19.03 -45.74 -31.95
N GLU A 90 -18.66 -44.46 -31.86
CA GLU A 90 -17.41 -44.04 -31.23
C GLU A 90 -17.37 -44.40 -29.75
N PHE A 91 -18.47 -44.14 -29.02
CA PHE A 91 -18.58 -44.48 -27.60
C PHE A 91 -18.52 -45.99 -27.38
N ILE A 92 -19.25 -46.78 -28.17
CA ILE A 92 -19.26 -48.26 -28.10
C ILE A 92 -17.87 -48.82 -28.40
N GLN A 93 -17.17 -48.28 -29.40
CA GLN A 93 -15.80 -48.69 -29.71
C GLN A 93 -14.84 -48.36 -28.55
N ASN A 94 -14.95 -47.18 -27.95
CA ASN A 94 -14.12 -46.79 -26.80
C ASN A 94 -14.41 -47.67 -25.58
N VAL A 95 -15.68 -48.00 -25.31
CA VAL A 95 -16.06 -48.98 -24.27
C VAL A 95 -15.41 -50.33 -24.53
N CYS A 96 -15.47 -50.83 -25.77
CA CYS A 96 -14.88 -52.11 -26.15
C CYS A 96 -13.36 -52.15 -25.96
N LYS A 97 -12.65 -51.13 -26.46
CA LYS A 97 -11.18 -51.00 -26.29
C LYS A 97 -10.80 -50.81 -24.82
N GLY A 98 -11.59 -50.05 -24.07
CA GLY A 98 -11.40 -49.87 -22.64
C GLY A 98 -11.61 -51.17 -21.86
N CYS A 99 -12.60 -51.97 -22.22
CA CYS A 99 -12.80 -53.32 -21.68
C CYS A 99 -11.60 -54.23 -21.95
N GLN A 100 -11.00 -54.20 -23.15
CA GLN A 100 -9.76 -54.93 -23.44
C GLN A 100 -8.62 -54.48 -22.53
N LYS A 101 -8.47 -53.17 -22.31
CA LYS A 101 -7.42 -52.62 -21.45
C LYS A 101 -7.63 -52.97 -19.98
N ILE A 102 -8.86 -52.93 -19.47
CA ILE A 102 -9.23 -53.38 -18.13
C ILE A 102 -8.89 -54.86 -17.95
N VAL A 103 -9.24 -55.69 -18.93
CA VAL A 103 -8.93 -57.13 -18.93
C VAL A 103 -7.43 -57.37 -18.85
N GLN A 104 -6.63 -56.58 -19.57
CA GLN A 104 -5.18 -56.64 -19.50
C GLN A 104 -4.63 -56.17 -18.14
N LEU A 105 -5.06 -55.00 -17.65
CA LEU A 105 -4.58 -54.38 -16.41
C LEU A 105 -4.89 -55.24 -15.17
N TYR A 106 -6.06 -55.87 -15.12
CA TYR A 106 -6.53 -56.65 -13.97
C TYR A 106 -6.53 -58.17 -14.20
N ASN A 107 -6.05 -58.64 -15.36
CA ASN A 107 -6.01 -60.06 -15.76
C ASN A 107 -7.37 -60.79 -15.63
N LEU A 108 -8.42 -60.24 -16.25
CA LEU A 108 -9.80 -60.73 -16.19
C LEU A 108 -10.17 -61.67 -17.36
N ASP A 109 -11.33 -62.32 -17.29
CA ASP A 109 -11.96 -63.04 -18.41
C ASP A 109 -13.03 -62.16 -19.09
N THR A 110 -13.08 -62.16 -20.42
CA THR A 110 -14.05 -61.41 -21.26
C THR A 110 -15.38 -62.14 -21.45
N ASN A 111 -15.47 -63.44 -21.16
CA ASN A 111 -16.70 -64.21 -21.38
C ASN A 111 -17.92 -63.63 -20.63
N PRO A 112 -19.07 -63.35 -21.30
CA PRO A 112 -19.44 -63.61 -22.69
C PRO A 112 -19.55 -62.32 -23.56
N ILE A 113 -18.73 -61.29 -23.34
CA ILE A 113 -18.82 -60.02 -24.10
C ILE A 113 -18.17 -60.19 -25.48
N PRO A 114 -18.89 -59.98 -26.60
CA PRO A 114 -18.37 -60.17 -27.95
C PRO A 114 -17.56 -58.96 -28.44
N ILE A 115 -16.51 -58.58 -27.69
CA ILE A 115 -15.72 -57.36 -27.94
C ILE A 115 -15.12 -57.35 -29.36
N ASP A 116 -14.51 -58.46 -29.77
CA ASP A 116 -13.82 -58.54 -31.07
C ASP A 116 -14.81 -58.46 -32.25
N LYS A 117 -16.05 -58.94 -32.08
CA LYS A 117 -17.09 -58.85 -33.12
C LYS A 117 -17.51 -57.40 -33.35
N ILE A 118 -17.58 -56.58 -32.31
CA ILE A 118 -17.94 -55.16 -32.40
C ILE A 118 -16.82 -54.32 -33.00
N LEU A 119 -15.57 -54.58 -32.58
CA LEU A 119 -14.40 -53.87 -33.10
C LEU A 119 -14.11 -54.20 -34.57
N ALA A 120 -14.61 -55.33 -35.07
CA ALA A 120 -14.50 -55.74 -36.48
C ALA A 120 -15.56 -55.10 -37.41
N ILE A 121 -16.53 -54.35 -36.87
CA ILE A 121 -17.55 -53.68 -37.69
C ILE A 121 -16.92 -52.45 -38.37
N THR A 122 -17.07 -52.38 -39.68
CA THR A 122 -16.64 -51.28 -40.55
C THR A 122 -17.78 -50.88 -41.48
N ASP A 123 -17.67 -49.77 -42.20
CA ASP A 123 -18.71 -49.32 -43.14
C ASP A 123 -18.99 -50.32 -44.28
N GLU A 124 -18.07 -51.26 -44.50
CA GLU A 124 -18.16 -52.35 -45.48
C GLU A 124 -18.83 -53.62 -44.92
N THR A 125 -19.12 -53.66 -43.61
CA THR A 125 -19.78 -54.80 -42.95
C THR A 125 -21.24 -54.89 -43.39
N LEU A 126 -21.72 -56.12 -43.61
CA LEU A 126 -23.13 -56.38 -43.93
C LEU A 126 -24.02 -55.99 -42.75
N CYS A 127 -25.18 -55.41 -43.04
CA CYS A 127 -26.12 -54.93 -42.04
C CYS A 127 -26.61 -56.05 -41.12
N GLU A 128 -26.81 -57.26 -41.64
CA GLU A 128 -27.13 -58.45 -40.81
C GLU A 128 -26.01 -58.77 -39.81
N THR A 129 -24.74 -58.70 -40.25
CA THR A 129 -23.59 -58.96 -39.37
C THR A 129 -23.47 -57.90 -38.28
N CYS A 130 -23.68 -56.62 -38.63
CA CYS A 130 -23.71 -55.52 -37.66
C CYS A 130 -24.85 -55.70 -36.66
N HIS A 131 -26.06 -56.02 -37.14
CA HIS A 131 -27.23 -56.25 -36.31
C HIS A 131 -27.00 -57.36 -35.29
N VAL A 132 -26.52 -58.52 -35.73
CA VAL A 132 -26.26 -59.68 -34.86
C VAL A 132 -25.18 -59.35 -33.83
N ALA A 133 -24.06 -58.76 -34.26
CA ALA A 133 -22.96 -58.41 -33.36
C ALA A 133 -23.39 -57.37 -32.31
N TYR A 134 -24.10 -56.32 -32.73
CA TYR A 134 -24.60 -55.28 -31.81
C TYR A 134 -25.68 -55.81 -30.88
N GLN A 135 -26.61 -56.66 -31.34
CA GLN A 135 -27.61 -57.27 -30.47
C GLN A 135 -26.95 -58.15 -29.41
N GLU A 136 -25.96 -58.97 -29.78
CA GLU A 136 -25.22 -59.81 -28.84
C GLU A 136 -24.48 -58.95 -27.79
N PHE A 137 -23.78 -57.90 -28.23
CA PHE A 137 -23.11 -56.95 -27.34
C PHE A 137 -24.09 -56.20 -26.45
N SER A 138 -25.21 -55.76 -27.01
CA SER A 138 -26.22 -54.97 -26.29
C SER A 138 -26.90 -55.81 -25.21
N ASN A 139 -27.27 -57.05 -25.52
CA ASN A 139 -27.90 -57.99 -24.60
C ASN A 139 -26.99 -58.43 -23.45
N VAL A 140 -25.67 -58.36 -23.63
CA VAL A 140 -24.69 -58.80 -22.62
C VAL A 140 -24.11 -57.62 -21.84
N CYS A 141 -23.85 -56.48 -22.50
CA CYS A 141 -23.11 -55.35 -21.94
C CYS A 141 -23.89 -54.03 -22.03
N TYR A 142 -24.14 -53.51 -23.24
CA TYR A 142 -24.61 -52.13 -23.44
C TYR A 142 -25.93 -51.81 -22.74
N SER A 143 -26.93 -52.70 -22.83
CA SER A 143 -28.24 -52.49 -22.21
C SER A 143 -28.31 -52.89 -20.73
N LYS A 144 -27.38 -53.74 -20.27
CA LYS A 144 -27.38 -54.29 -18.91
C LYS A 144 -26.60 -53.45 -17.91
N GLN A 145 -25.61 -52.68 -18.36
CA GLN A 145 -24.76 -51.89 -17.49
C GLN A 145 -25.26 -50.44 -17.37
N PRO A 146 -25.19 -49.82 -16.18
CA PRO A 146 -25.49 -48.40 -16.02
C PRO A 146 -24.59 -47.53 -16.90
N LYS A 147 -25.13 -46.43 -17.46
CA LYS A 147 -24.36 -45.47 -18.29
C LYS A 147 -23.04 -45.01 -17.65
N PRO A 148 -22.97 -44.70 -16.33
CA PRO A 148 -21.70 -44.31 -15.70
C PRO A 148 -20.63 -45.40 -15.71
N VAL A 149 -21.02 -46.68 -15.61
CA VAL A 149 -20.10 -47.83 -15.65
C VAL A 149 -19.50 -47.98 -17.06
N LEU A 150 -20.34 -47.81 -18.08
CA LEU A 150 -19.89 -47.79 -19.48
C LEU A 150 -18.97 -46.59 -19.74
N ALA A 151 -19.31 -45.40 -19.21
CA ALA A 151 -18.47 -44.21 -19.34
C ALA A 151 -17.08 -44.39 -18.72
N ILE A 152 -16.99 -44.95 -17.50
CA ILE A 152 -15.70 -45.30 -16.88
C ILE A 152 -14.93 -46.28 -17.76
N SER A 153 -15.62 -47.31 -18.28
CA SER A 153 -14.99 -48.29 -19.17
C SER A 153 -14.42 -47.62 -20.43
N SER A 154 -15.11 -46.64 -21.00
CA SER A 154 -14.60 -45.82 -22.11
C SER A 154 -13.35 -45.02 -21.71
N HIS A 155 -13.32 -44.43 -20.52
CA HIS A 155 -12.17 -43.65 -20.02
C HIS A 155 -10.89 -44.47 -19.85
N PHE A 156 -10.98 -45.77 -19.57
CA PHE A 156 -9.81 -46.66 -19.55
C PHE A 156 -9.07 -46.73 -20.90
N TYR A 157 -9.71 -46.32 -22.00
CA TYR A 157 -9.08 -46.14 -23.30
C TYR A 157 -8.87 -44.66 -23.65
N SER A 158 -9.90 -43.82 -23.54
CA SER A 158 -9.82 -42.42 -23.99
C SER A 158 -8.94 -41.53 -23.10
N SER A 159 -8.66 -41.94 -21.87
CA SER A 159 -7.86 -41.20 -20.87
C SER A 159 -6.62 -42.01 -20.43
N ILE A 160 -6.01 -42.77 -21.34
CA ILE A 160 -4.92 -43.69 -20.98
C ILE A 160 -3.69 -42.99 -20.39
N ASP A 161 -3.29 -41.84 -20.95
CA ASP A 161 -2.12 -41.07 -20.49
C ASP A 161 -2.28 -40.58 -19.03
N LEU A 162 -3.53 -40.32 -18.63
CA LEU A 162 -3.88 -39.91 -17.26
C LEU A 162 -3.69 -41.08 -16.29
N ILE A 163 -4.19 -42.26 -16.66
CA ILE A 163 -4.10 -43.49 -15.85
C ILE A 163 -2.65 -43.94 -15.73
N GLU A 164 -1.88 -43.89 -16.82
CA GLU A 164 -0.46 -44.23 -16.81
C GLU A 164 0.35 -43.25 -15.95
N PHE A 165 0.05 -41.95 -16.01
CA PHE A 165 0.71 -40.96 -15.14
C PHE A 165 0.36 -41.16 -13.66
N LEU A 166 -0.91 -41.40 -13.33
CA LEU A 166 -1.34 -41.72 -11.95
C LEU A 166 -0.60 -42.93 -11.38
N ALA A 167 -0.27 -43.92 -12.22
CA ALA A 167 0.50 -45.08 -11.79
C ALA A 167 1.97 -44.76 -11.44
N THR A 168 2.49 -43.61 -11.86
CA THR A 168 3.87 -43.17 -11.53
C THR A 168 3.97 -42.40 -10.21
N LEU A 169 2.85 -41.91 -9.67
CA LEU A 169 2.82 -41.02 -8.50
C LEU A 169 2.61 -41.79 -7.19
N ASN A 170 3.19 -41.28 -6.11
CA ASN A 170 3.00 -41.75 -4.74
C ASN A 170 2.06 -40.82 -3.94
N ARG A 171 1.79 -41.14 -2.67
CA ARG A 171 0.88 -40.35 -1.83
C ARG A 171 1.40 -38.94 -1.50
N THR A 172 2.71 -38.80 -1.28
CA THR A 172 3.32 -37.49 -0.97
C THR A 172 3.34 -36.58 -2.19
N ASP A 173 3.48 -37.14 -3.39
CA ASP A 173 3.40 -36.39 -4.65
C ASP A 173 2.02 -35.70 -4.81
N PHE A 174 0.94 -36.31 -4.31
CA PHE A 174 -0.39 -35.67 -4.31
C PHE A 174 -0.48 -34.54 -3.29
N ASP A 175 0.12 -34.71 -2.11
CA ASP A 175 0.11 -33.68 -1.06
C ASP A 175 0.95 -32.46 -1.51
N ASP A 176 2.12 -32.70 -2.12
CA ASP A 176 3.00 -31.66 -2.68
C ASP A 176 2.33 -30.86 -3.81
N LEU A 177 1.57 -31.54 -4.69
CA LEU A 177 0.79 -30.88 -5.74
C LEU A 177 -0.35 -30.02 -5.18
N LEU A 178 -0.91 -30.39 -4.02
CA LEU A 178 -2.02 -29.68 -3.38
C LEU A 178 -1.52 -28.42 -2.66
N GLU A 179 -0.36 -28.50 -2.01
CA GLU A 179 0.32 -27.36 -1.37
C GLU A 179 0.79 -26.35 -2.42
N ALA A 180 1.42 -26.81 -3.51
CA ALA A 180 1.94 -25.94 -4.56
C ALA A 180 0.89 -25.03 -5.22
N ILE A 181 -0.36 -25.48 -5.32
CA ILE A 181 -1.44 -24.67 -5.91
C ILE A 181 -1.88 -23.55 -4.98
N THR A 182 -1.73 -23.68 -3.66
CA THR A 182 -2.10 -22.60 -2.72
C THR A 182 -1.18 -21.39 -2.82
N GLU A 183 0.03 -21.55 -3.36
CA GLU A 183 1.01 -20.48 -3.58
C GLU A 183 1.00 -19.93 -5.03
N TRP A 184 0.40 -20.64 -5.97
CA TRP A 184 0.44 -20.32 -7.40
C TRP A 184 -0.86 -19.67 -7.88
N ASP A 185 -0.98 -18.36 -7.69
CA ASP A 185 -2.16 -17.56 -8.06
C ASP A 185 -2.42 -17.44 -9.59
N GLU A 186 -1.52 -17.92 -10.46
CA GLU A 186 -1.61 -17.74 -11.93
C GLU A 186 -1.45 -19.05 -12.75
N SER A 187 -1.87 -20.21 -12.23
CA SER A 187 -1.76 -21.47 -13.00
C SER A 187 -3.02 -21.83 -13.80
N SER A 188 -2.83 -22.49 -14.94
CA SER A 188 -3.87 -23.04 -15.83
C SER A 188 -4.61 -24.26 -15.26
N VAL A 189 -4.29 -24.68 -14.03
CA VAL A 189 -4.87 -25.83 -13.34
C VAL A 189 -5.55 -25.34 -12.06
N SER A 190 -6.86 -25.58 -11.94
CA SER A 190 -7.60 -25.16 -10.75
C SER A 190 -7.32 -26.08 -9.55
N PRO A 191 -7.41 -25.58 -8.30
CA PRO A 191 -7.30 -26.42 -7.10
C PRO A 191 -8.28 -27.58 -7.12
N GLN A 192 -9.49 -27.34 -7.63
CA GLN A 192 -10.53 -28.34 -7.81
C GLN A 192 -10.08 -29.50 -8.70
N THR A 193 -9.31 -29.23 -9.76
CA THR A 193 -8.80 -30.24 -10.68
C THR A 193 -7.79 -31.19 -10.03
N ILE A 194 -6.98 -30.74 -9.07
CA ILE A 194 -6.05 -31.62 -8.32
C ILE A 194 -6.80 -32.46 -7.29
N ILE A 195 -7.83 -31.93 -6.64
CA ILE A 195 -8.71 -32.71 -5.76
C ILE A 195 -9.43 -33.81 -6.54
N GLU A 196 -9.91 -33.49 -7.75
CA GLU A 196 -10.50 -34.45 -8.68
C GLU A 196 -9.48 -35.51 -9.13
N PHE A 197 -8.23 -35.10 -9.38
CA PHE A 197 -7.12 -35.98 -9.74
C PHE A 197 -6.78 -36.98 -8.61
N GLN A 198 -6.75 -36.52 -7.37
CA GLN A 198 -6.58 -37.37 -6.18
C GLN A 198 -7.75 -38.35 -6.01
N SER A 199 -8.97 -37.90 -6.30
CA SER A 199 -10.18 -38.73 -6.23
C SER A 199 -10.12 -39.90 -7.23
N ILE A 200 -9.60 -39.66 -8.45
CA ILE A 200 -9.34 -40.73 -9.44
C ILE A 200 -8.28 -41.71 -8.93
N GLY A 201 -7.17 -41.21 -8.38
CA GLY A 201 -6.12 -42.04 -7.79
C GLY A 201 -6.64 -42.96 -6.69
N SER A 202 -7.46 -42.43 -5.78
CA SER A 202 -8.13 -43.20 -4.72
C SER A 202 -9.08 -44.26 -5.29
N PHE A 203 -9.92 -43.87 -6.26
CA PHE A 203 -10.85 -44.78 -6.94
C PHE A 203 -10.13 -45.96 -7.61
N LEU A 204 -9.09 -45.70 -8.40
CA LEU A 204 -8.30 -46.73 -9.06
C LEU A 204 -7.52 -47.60 -8.06
N GLY A 205 -7.01 -47.01 -6.97
CA GLY A 205 -6.36 -47.73 -5.88
C GLY A 205 -7.27 -48.75 -5.20
N GLN A 206 -8.55 -48.40 -4.97
CA GLN A 206 -9.54 -49.32 -4.41
C GLN A 206 -9.87 -50.47 -5.37
N LEU A 207 -9.98 -50.20 -6.67
CA LEU A 207 -10.15 -51.24 -7.69
C LEU A 207 -8.94 -52.18 -7.75
N LEU A 208 -7.71 -51.63 -7.77
CA LEU A 208 -6.47 -52.40 -7.74
C LEU A 208 -6.39 -53.28 -6.50
N THR A 209 -6.72 -52.76 -5.32
CA THR A 209 -6.71 -53.53 -4.07
C THR A 209 -7.69 -54.71 -4.12
N TYR A 210 -8.89 -54.51 -4.67
CA TYR A 210 -9.91 -55.56 -4.81
C TYR A 210 -9.52 -56.67 -5.80
N PHE A 211 -8.85 -56.32 -6.91
CA PHE A 211 -8.49 -57.28 -7.96
C PHE A 211 -7.12 -57.94 -7.74
N SER A 212 -6.22 -57.31 -6.97
CA SER A 212 -4.90 -57.88 -6.60
C SER A 212 -4.94 -58.83 -5.39
N THR A 213 -6.01 -58.80 -4.58
CA THR A 213 -6.18 -59.73 -3.46
C THR A 213 -6.57 -61.14 -3.96
N LYS A 214 -5.58 -62.02 -4.14
CA LYS A 214 -5.77 -63.47 -4.10
C LYS A 214 -4.83 -64.08 -3.03
N GLN A 215 -5.42 -64.97 -2.22
CA GLN A 215 -4.82 -65.96 -1.30
C GLN A 215 -4.56 -65.54 0.16
N THR A 216 -5.60 -65.60 0.98
CA THR A 216 -5.51 -66.09 2.38
C THR A 216 -6.86 -66.65 2.85
N SER A 217 -7.36 -67.73 2.22
CA SER A 217 -8.26 -68.68 2.90
C SER A 217 -8.46 -69.97 2.10
N SER A 218 -8.00 -71.06 2.71
CA SER A 218 -8.30 -72.48 2.50
C SER A 218 -9.47 -72.89 1.59
N SER A 219 -9.18 -73.65 0.54
CA SER A 219 -9.56 -75.09 0.42
C SER A 219 -9.25 -75.61 -0.98
N LEU A 220 -8.77 -76.85 -1.04
CA LEU A 220 -8.45 -77.56 -2.27
C LEU A 220 -9.70 -77.75 -3.13
N SER A 221 -9.78 -77.04 -4.25
CA SER A 221 -10.27 -77.59 -5.51
C SER A 221 -9.72 -76.77 -6.68
N SER A 222 -9.14 -77.51 -7.61
CA SER A 222 -8.47 -77.04 -8.82
C SER A 222 -9.48 -76.48 -9.82
N THR A 223 -9.56 -75.14 -9.91
CA THR A 223 -9.70 -74.35 -11.14
C THR A 223 -9.56 -72.88 -10.74
N SER A 224 -8.46 -72.23 -11.09
CA SER A 224 -8.30 -70.78 -10.90
C SER A 224 -9.22 -70.05 -11.86
N THR A 225 -10.50 -69.89 -11.52
CA THR A 225 -11.41 -69.02 -12.25
C THR A 225 -10.83 -67.61 -12.22
N LYS A 226 -10.46 -67.09 -13.40
CA LYS A 226 -10.19 -65.66 -13.57
C LYS A 226 -11.47 -64.92 -13.22
N LYS A 227 -11.37 -63.81 -12.48
CA LYS A 227 -12.53 -62.96 -12.21
C LYS A 227 -13.04 -62.43 -13.57
N SER A 228 -14.35 -62.39 -13.74
CA SER A 228 -14.94 -61.95 -15.01
C SER A 228 -14.99 -60.42 -15.09
N ILE A 229 -15.04 -59.87 -16.30
CA ILE A 229 -15.29 -58.44 -16.53
C ILE A 229 -16.65 -57.98 -15.95
N ASN A 230 -17.63 -58.88 -15.81
CA ASN A 230 -18.89 -58.57 -15.13
C ASN A 230 -18.69 -58.28 -13.63
N GLU A 231 -17.72 -58.93 -12.97
CA GLU A 231 -17.37 -58.60 -11.59
C GLU A 231 -16.73 -57.22 -11.49
N PHE A 232 -15.95 -56.81 -12.50
CA PHE A 232 -15.44 -55.44 -12.60
C PHE A 232 -16.59 -54.42 -12.68
N PHE A 233 -17.57 -54.63 -13.56
CA PHE A 233 -18.73 -53.75 -13.63
C PHE A 233 -19.52 -53.69 -12.33
N GLN A 234 -19.69 -54.82 -11.64
CA GLN A 234 -20.36 -54.85 -10.34
C GLN A 234 -19.59 -54.06 -9.27
N GLN A 235 -18.27 -54.16 -9.23
CA GLN A 235 -17.47 -53.39 -8.27
C GLN A 235 -17.45 -51.91 -8.60
N VAL A 236 -17.30 -51.53 -9.87
CA VAL A 236 -17.42 -50.12 -10.28
C VAL A 236 -18.79 -49.57 -9.89
N ASN A 237 -19.87 -50.31 -10.16
CA ASN A 237 -21.22 -49.91 -9.78
C ASN A 237 -21.40 -49.82 -8.25
N LYS A 238 -20.69 -50.65 -7.47
CA LYS A 238 -20.69 -50.55 -6.01
C LYS A 238 -19.94 -49.30 -5.53
N LEU A 239 -18.77 -49.00 -6.09
CA LEU A 239 -17.99 -47.81 -5.74
C LEU A 239 -18.71 -46.52 -6.10
N LEU A 240 -19.41 -46.50 -7.24
CA LEU A 240 -20.22 -45.37 -7.68
C LEU A 240 -21.40 -45.04 -6.74
N LYS A 241 -21.83 -45.98 -5.89
CA LYS A 241 -22.85 -45.72 -4.86
C LYS A 241 -22.28 -45.01 -3.63
N ASN A 242 -20.96 -44.91 -3.48
CA ASN A 242 -20.34 -44.10 -2.45
C ASN A 242 -20.41 -42.62 -2.88
N SER A 243 -20.83 -41.73 -1.97
CA SER A 243 -20.88 -40.29 -2.20
C SER A 243 -19.54 -39.72 -2.66
N ASP A 244 -18.43 -40.29 -2.18
CA ASP A 244 -17.07 -39.84 -2.49
C ASP A 244 -16.71 -39.98 -3.98
N PHE A 245 -17.42 -40.84 -4.73
CA PHE A 245 -17.16 -41.12 -6.14
C PHE A 245 -18.35 -40.79 -7.07
N ALA A 246 -19.36 -40.07 -6.58
CA ALA A 246 -20.56 -39.75 -7.35
C ALA A 246 -20.26 -38.99 -8.65
N ASN A 247 -19.23 -38.13 -8.64
CA ASN A 247 -18.81 -37.31 -9.79
C ASN A 247 -17.58 -37.85 -10.54
N ILE A 248 -17.16 -39.10 -10.28
CA ILE A 248 -15.88 -39.64 -10.78
C ILE A 248 -15.75 -39.58 -12.31
N VAL A 249 -16.85 -39.72 -13.06
CA VAL A 249 -16.85 -39.63 -14.53
C VAL A 249 -16.43 -38.24 -15.01
N ASN A 250 -16.91 -37.19 -14.35
CA ASN A 250 -16.54 -35.81 -14.67
C ASN A 250 -15.09 -35.53 -14.30
N CYS A 251 -14.59 -36.11 -13.18
CA CYS A 251 -13.18 -36.02 -12.79
C CYS A 251 -12.26 -36.56 -13.89
N PHE A 252 -12.59 -37.71 -14.49
CA PHE A 252 -11.78 -38.25 -15.60
C PHE A 252 -11.68 -37.27 -16.77
N GLN A 253 -12.76 -36.54 -17.09
CA GLN A 253 -12.77 -35.56 -18.17
C GLN A 253 -11.94 -34.32 -17.83
N SER A 254 -12.16 -33.71 -16.66
CA SER A 254 -11.45 -32.51 -16.23
C SER A 254 -9.94 -32.75 -16.08
N CYS A 255 -9.55 -33.85 -15.42
CA CYS A 255 -8.13 -34.18 -15.24
C CYS A 255 -7.43 -34.56 -16.55
N SER A 256 -8.15 -35.16 -17.51
CA SER A 256 -7.55 -35.46 -18.83
C SER A 256 -7.23 -34.19 -19.61
N LEU A 257 -8.11 -33.18 -19.56
CA LEU A 257 -7.89 -31.89 -20.23
C LEU A 257 -6.71 -31.11 -19.62
N SER A 258 -6.52 -31.21 -18.30
CA SER A 258 -5.47 -30.48 -17.57
C SER A 258 -4.17 -31.27 -17.36
N LEU A 259 -4.05 -32.50 -17.88
CA LEU A 259 -2.93 -33.42 -17.59
C LEU A 259 -1.55 -32.81 -17.87
N ILE A 260 -1.40 -32.05 -18.95
CA ILE A 260 -0.13 -31.40 -19.31
C ILE A 260 0.29 -30.38 -18.24
N GLY A 261 -0.67 -29.60 -17.74
CA GLY A 261 -0.44 -28.63 -16.66
C GLY A 261 -0.03 -29.32 -15.36
N ILE A 262 -0.70 -30.42 -15.01
CA ILE A 262 -0.38 -31.22 -13.81
C ILE A 262 1.04 -31.81 -13.90
N LYS A 263 1.42 -32.39 -15.06
CA LYS A 263 2.77 -32.94 -15.29
C LYS A 263 3.86 -31.87 -15.19
N ARG A 264 3.61 -30.67 -15.72
CA ARG A 264 4.54 -29.55 -15.64
C ARG A 264 4.75 -29.08 -14.21
N LEU A 265 3.66 -28.90 -13.45
CA LEU A 265 3.72 -28.50 -12.05
C LEU A 265 4.54 -29.52 -11.22
N TYR A 266 4.32 -30.81 -11.44
CA TYR A 266 5.07 -31.87 -10.78
C TYR A 266 6.59 -31.81 -11.06
N LEU A 267 6.99 -31.59 -12.33
CA LEU A 267 8.40 -31.49 -12.70
C LEU A 267 9.08 -30.26 -12.07
N GLU A 268 8.43 -29.10 -12.10
CA GLU A 268 8.95 -27.85 -11.54
C GLU A 268 9.13 -27.92 -10.01
N LEU A 269 8.25 -28.65 -9.30
CA LEU A 269 8.40 -28.91 -7.87
C LEU A 269 9.60 -29.82 -7.57
N THR A 270 9.79 -30.87 -8.37
CA THR A 270 10.85 -31.85 -8.15
C THR A 270 12.25 -31.22 -8.33
N ASP A 271 12.42 -30.34 -9.32
CA ASP A 271 13.69 -29.64 -9.60
C ASP A 271 14.05 -28.61 -8.51
N LYS A 272 13.06 -27.91 -7.95
CA LYS A 272 13.27 -26.95 -6.86
C LYS A 272 13.75 -27.62 -5.57
N GLU A 273 13.18 -28.77 -5.24
CA GLU A 273 13.53 -29.52 -4.02
C GLU A 273 14.96 -30.06 -4.06
N GLU A 274 15.38 -30.59 -5.20
CA GLU A 274 16.76 -31.05 -5.37
C GLU A 274 17.75 -29.87 -5.32
N SER A 275 17.38 -28.72 -5.89
CA SER A 275 18.19 -27.50 -5.79
C SER A 275 18.40 -27.04 -4.35
N LYS A 276 17.37 -27.07 -3.49
CA LYS A 276 17.49 -26.71 -2.07
C LYS A 276 18.40 -27.68 -1.31
N ARG A 277 18.33 -28.99 -1.58
CA ARG A 277 19.23 -30.00 -0.99
C ARG A 277 20.70 -29.74 -1.34
N ILE A 278 20.98 -29.41 -2.60
CA ILE A 278 22.33 -29.05 -3.08
C ILE A 278 22.83 -27.78 -2.36
N LYS A 279 21.98 -26.78 -2.16
CA LYS A 279 22.34 -25.57 -1.40
C LYS A 279 22.73 -25.88 0.04
N ILE A 280 21.95 -26.72 0.74
CA ILE A 280 22.26 -27.16 2.11
C ILE A 280 23.63 -27.85 2.15
N PHE A 281 23.90 -28.73 1.19
CA PHE A 281 25.18 -29.42 1.07
C PHE A 281 26.35 -28.45 0.91
N HIS A 282 26.21 -27.44 0.05
CA HIS A 282 27.26 -26.43 -0.14
C HIS A 282 27.53 -25.62 1.12
N ILE A 283 26.49 -25.25 1.87
CA ILE A 283 26.63 -24.51 3.13
C ILE A 283 27.41 -25.33 4.16
N ILE A 284 27.03 -26.58 4.40
CA ILE A 284 27.64 -27.42 5.43
C ILE A 284 29.08 -27.83 5.09
N ASN A 285 29.40 -28.03 3.81
CA ASN A 285 30.73 -28.47 3.45
C ASN A 285 31.77 -27.36 3.43
N ASN A 286 31.40 -26.17 2.96
CA ASN A 286 32.33 -25.06 2.86
C ASN A 286 31.60 -23.72 2.70
N SER A 287 31.37 -23.05 3.83
CA SER A 287 30.83 -21.69 3.86
C SER A 287 31.59 -20.78 4.81
N THR A 288 31.45 -19.48 4.57
CA THR A 288 31.85 -18.44 5.50
C THR A 288 30.62 -17.71 6.02
N ILE A 289 30.65 -17.30 7.28
CA ILE A 289 29.53 -16.69 8.00
C ILE A 289 30.03 -15.34 8.50
N ASN A 290 29.32 -14.28 8.12
CA ASN A 290 29.67 -12.91 8.49
C ASN A 290 28.46 -12.21 9.08
N PHE A 291 28.63 -11.61 10.25
CA PHE A 291 27.63 -10.76 10.87
C PHE A 291 27.81 -9.32 10.40
N SER A 292 26.71 -8.59 10.31
CA SER A 292 26.69 -7.19 9.90
C SER A 292 25.69 -6.38 10.71
N HIS A 293 25.91 -5.07 10.77
CA HIS A 293 25.02 -4.13 11.43
C HIS A 293 24.80 -2.93 10.50
N SER A 294 23.54 -2.63 10.18
CA SER A 294 23.15 -1.43 9.41
C SER A 294 22.06 -0.65 10.15
N VAL A 295 20.89 -1.28 10.32
CA VAL A 295 19.77 -0.82 11.16
C VAL A 295 19.43 -1.88 12.22
N LYS A 296 19.66 -3.15 11.90
CA LYS A 296 19.53 -4.31 12.79
C LYS A 296 20.74 -5.22 12.57
N PHE A 297 21.00 -6.09 13.55
CA PHE A 297 21.96 -7.18 13.39
C PHE A 297 21.44 -8.19 12.36
N ASP A 298 22.29 -8.53 11.41
CA ASP A 298 21.99 -9.47 10.34
C ASP A 298 23.21 -10.35 10.04
N VAL A 299 23.01 -11.40 9.25
CA VAL A 299 24.02 -12.38 8.89
C VAL A 299 23.94 -12.72 7.41
N PHE A 300 25.11 -12.91 6.81
CA PHE A 300 25.23 -13.44 5.46
C PHE A 300 26.14 -14.65 5.46
N VAL A 301 25.69 -15.70 4.78
CA VAL A 301 26.45 -16.93 4.58
C VAL A 301 26.91 -16.99 3.14
N GLN A 302 28.21 -17.07 2.92
CA GLN A 302 28.80 -17.13 1.58
C GLN A 302 29.35 -18.54 1.34
N THR A 303 28.87 -19.20 0.28
CA THR A 303 29.41 -20.50 -0.12
C THR A 303 30.66 -20.32 -0.99
N LYS A 304 31.44 -21.40 -1.17
CA LYS A 304 32.63 -21.40 -2.03
C LYS A 304 32.36 -20.95 -3.48
N ASN A 305 31.13 -21.08 -3.96
CA ASN A 305 30.72 -20.69 -5.31
C ASN A 305 30.47 -19.18 -5.45
N GLY A 306 30.62 -18.40 -4.36
CA GLY A 306 30.39 -16.96 -4.35
C GLY A 306 28.93 -16.54 -4.13
N GLU A 307 28.01 -17.50 -3.99
CA GLU A 307 26.61 -17.24 -3.63
C GLU A 307 26.53 -16.75 -2.18
N LYS A 308 25.83 -15.63 -1.96
CA LYS A 308 25.56 -15.05 -0.64
C LYS A 308 24.10 -15.30 -0.29
N LEU A 309 23.86 -15.96 0.84
CA LEU A 309 22.54 -16.21 1.40
C LEU A 309 22.27 -15.29 2.58
N SER A 310 21.05 -14.77 2.63
CA SER A 310 20.50 -13.99 3.74
C SER A 310 20.03 -14.90 4.89
N TYR A 311 19.79 -14.30 6.06
CA TYR A 311 19.18 -15.00 7.19
C TYR A 311 17.81 -15.61 6.86
N VAL A 312 16.98 -14.91 6.07
CA VAL A 312 15.64 -15.38 5.69
C VAL A 312 15.71 -16.67 4.87
N GLU A 313 16.62 -16.70 3.88
CA GLU A 313 16.85 -17.90 3.08
C GLU A 313 17.39 -19.06 3.94
N LEU A 314 18.24 -18.78 4.93
CA LEU A 314 18.73 -19.80 5.87
C LEU A 314 17.63 -20.37 6.75
N THR A 315 16.69 -19.54 7.21
CA THR A 315 15.53 -20.01 7.98
C THR A 315 14.60 -20.88 7.14
N GLU A 316 14.37 -20.52 5.87
CA GLU A 316 13.61 -21.35 4.93
C GLU A 316 14.28 -22.71 4.72
N LEU A 317 15.60 -22.72 4.50
CA LEU A 317 16.37 -23.96 4.34
C LEU A 317 16.37 -24.80 5.62
N ARG A 318 16.40 -24.19 6.82
CA ARG A 318 16.26 -24.89 8.10
C ARG A 318 14.91 -25.59 8.21
N ASP A 319 13.83 -24.88 7.91
CA ASP A 319 12.48 -25.42 8.05
C ASP A 319 12.24 -26.54 7.02
N ARG A 320 12.77 -26.38 5.80
CA ARG A 320 12.76 -27.44 4.79
C ARG A 320 13.63 -28.64 5.18
N ALA A 321 14.80 -28.41 5.78
CA ALA A 321 15.65 -29.49 6.29
C ALA A 321 14.95 -30.31 7.38
N ARG A 322 14.18 -29.66 8.27
CA ARG A 322 13.34 -30.34 9.27
C ARG A 322 12.27 -31.21 8.59
N LEU A 323 11.56 -30.71 7.59
CA LEU A 323 10.54 -31.47 6.85
C LEU A 323 11.12 -32.69 6.10
N ILE A 324 12.30 -32.54 5.49
CA ILE A 324 12.99 -33.65 4.81
C ILE A 324 13.42 -34.74 5.81
N GLU A 325 13.80 -34.36 7.05
CA GLU A 325 14.12 -35.34 8.10
C GLU A 325 12.91 -36.19 8.51
N TYR A 326 11.69 -35.63 8.50
CA TYR A 326 10.46 -36.34 8.90
C TYR A 326 9.89 -37.26 7.80
N SER A 327 10.09 -36.93 6.52
CA SER A 327 9.53 -37.68 5.38
C SER A 327 10.31 -38.95 5.00
N GLY A 328 11.56 -39.12 5.49
CA GLY A 328 12.45 -40.23 5.10
C GLY A 328 12.12 -41.63 5.63
N ASN A 329 11.05 -41.83 6.40
CA ASN A 329 10.81 -43.11 7.09
C ASN A 329 9.94 -44.13 6.32
N GLU A 330 9.28 -43.77 5.22
CA GLU A 330 8.41 -44.70 4.47
C GLU A 330 8.92 -44.99 3.05
N LYS A 331 9.57 -46.16 2.90
CA LYS A 331 9.88 -46.95 1.67
C LYS A 331 11.27 -46.81 1.05
N LYS A 332 12.16 -47.65 1.58
CA LYS A 332 13.23 -48.37 0.88
C LYS A 332 12.65 -49.24 -0.25
N ALA A 333 12.95 -48.99 -1.53
CA ALA A 333 13.14 -50.05 -2.54
C ALA A 333 13.48 -49.61 -3.97
N ILE A 334 13.19 -48.39 -4.46
CA ILE A 334 13.19 -48.19 -5.95
C ILE A 334 14.15 -47.11 -6.49
N ARG A 335 14.71 -46.19 -5.68
CA ARG A 335 15.67 -45.18 -6.19
C ARG A 335 17.10 -45.44 -5.69
N ILE A 336 17.76 -46.50 -6.19
CA ILE A 336 19.15 -46.84 -5.83
C ILE A 336 20.19 -46.36 -6.88
N GLN A 337 19.82 -45.85 -8.05
CA GLN A 337 20.82 -45.64 -9.12
C GLN A 337 21.27 -44.20 -9.43
N GLN A 338 20.82 -43.18 -8.69
CA GLN A 338 21.24 -41.78 -8.96
C GLN A 338 21.30 -40.90 -7.69
N ARG A 339 22.04 -41.31 -6.65
CA ARG A 339 22.39 -40.39 -5.54
C ARG A 339 23.91 -40.32 -5.37
N GLU A 340 24.46 -39.11 -5.32
CA GLU A 340 25.90 -38.87 -5.09
C GLU A 340 26.34 -39.13 -3.64
N TYR A 341 25.41 -39.21 -2.68
CA TYR A 341 25.69 -39.32 -1.25
C TYR A 341 24.88 -40.45 -0.58
N ASP A 342 25.46 -41.06 0.47
CA ASP A 342 24.75 -42.03 1.29
C ASP A 342 23.70 -41.36 2.22
N GLU A 343 22.66 -42.12 2.57
CA GLU A 343 21.48 -41.65 3.33
C GLU A 343 21.85 -41.16 4.75
N GLU A 344 22.88 -41.76 5.35
CA GLU A 344 23.35 -41.42 6.70
C GLU A 344 24.09 -40.08 6.71
N THR A 345 24.87 -39.80 5.67
CA THR A 345 25.58 -38.54 5.45
C THR A 345 24.59 -37.41 5.16
N GLU A 346 23.58 -37.64 4.31
CA GLU A 346 22.51 -36.66 4.01
C GLU A 346 21.77 -36.26 5.30
N LYS A 347 21.35 -37.24 6.11
CA LYS A 347 20.67 -36.99 7.38
C LYS A 347 21.55 -36.23 8.38
N LYS A 348 22.84 -36.55 8.45
CA LYS A 348 23.79 -35.83 9.31
C LYS A 348 23.95 -34.37 8.87
N MET A 349 23.98 -34.11 7.57
CA MET A 349 24.10 -32.75 7.01
C MET A 349 22.85 -31.90 7.28
N LEU A 350 21.65 -32.46 7.09
CA LEU A 350 20.40 -31.77 7.40
C LEU A 350 20.35 -31.35 8.88
N LYS A 351 20.73 -32.25 9.80
CA LYS A 351 20.85 -31.94 11.23
C LYS A 351 21.88 -30.85 11.51
N SER A 352 23.05 -30.93 10.88
CA SER A 352 24.09 -29.92 11.03
C SER A 352 23.63 -28.53 10.59
N LEU A 353 22.78 -28.43 9.56
CA LEU A 353 22.19 -27.15 9.13
C LEU A 353 21.24 -26.59 10.18
N VAL A 354 20.36 -27.43 10.74
CA VAL A 354 19.43 -26.97 11.77
C VAL A 354 20.20 -26.40 12.97
N VAL A 355 21.21 -27.13 13.46
CA VAL A 355 22.03 -26.66 14.58
C VAL A 355 22.81 -25.39 14.21
N LEU A 356 23.39 -25.32 13.01
CA LEU A 356 24.11 -24.13 12.55
C LEU A 356 23.20 -22.89 12.54
N THR A 357 22.01 -22.99 11.97
CA THR A 357 21.05 -21.88 11.90
C THR A 357 20.58 -21.48 13.30
N ASP A 358 20.34 -22.44 14.20
CA ASP A 358 19.96 -22.15 15.59
C ASP A 358 21.11 -21.46 16.36
N VAL A 359 22.38 -21.82 16.13
CA VAL A 359 23.54 -21.12 16.70
C VAL A 359 23.63 -19.69 16.16
N ILE A 360 23.44 -19.48 14.86
CA ILE A 360 23.41 -18.16 14.23
C ILE A 360 22.30 -17.29 14.83
N GLU A 361 21.09 -17.84 14.98
CA GLU A 361 19.95 -17.15 15.59
C GLU A 361 20.27 -16.71 17.03
N ASN A 362 20.90 -17.59 17.81
CA ASN A 362 21.33 -17.27 19.17
C ASN A 362 22.43 -16.20 19.23
N VAL A 363 23.37 -16.19 18.28
CA VAL A 363 24.38 -15.13 18.18
C VAL A 363 23.72 -13.78 17.89
N LEU A 364 22.82 -13.72 16.89
CA LEU A 364 22.04 -12.51 16.59
C LEU A 364 21.24 -12.02 17.80
N GLN A 365 20.63 -12.94 18.55
CA GLN A 365 19.89 -12.60 19.76
C GLN A 365 20.80 -12.02 20.86
N ASN A 366 21.96 -12.61 21.12
CA ASN A 366 22.90 -12.10 22.12
C ASN A 366 23.47 -10.72 21.72
N LEU A 367 23.77 -10.49 20.43
CA LEU A 367 24.21 -9.19 19.94
C LEU A 367 23.13 -8.11 20.14
N ARG A 368 21.86 -8.43 19.80
CA ARG A 368 20.71 -7.54 20.04
C ARG A 368 20.56 -7.22 21.52
N GLU A 369 20.63 -8.21 22.41
CA GLU A 369 20.47 -7.99 23.85
C GLU A 369 21.62 -7.18 24.44
N LEU A 370 22.87 -7.40 24.01
CA LEU A 370 24.00 -6.58 24.40
C LEU A 370 23.83 -5.11 23.98
N ASP A 371 23.34 -4.87 22.76
CA ASP A 371 23.07 -3.52 22.27
C ASP A 371 21.94 -2.82 23.06
N ILE A 372 20.83 -3.54 23.32
CA ILE A 372 19.73 -3.05 24.17
C ILE A 372 20.21 -2.74 25.60
N MET A 373 21.08 -3.58 26.17
CA MET A 373 21.70 -3.34 27.48
C MET A 373 22.74 -2.23 27.47
N GLY A 374 23.10 -1.69 26.29
CA GLY A 374 24.09 -0.63 26.15
C GLY A 374 25.51 -1.10 26.44
N TYR A 375 25.87 -2.33 26.06
CA TYR A 375 27.29 -2.70 26.07
C TYR A 375 28.04 -1.83 25.05
N PRO A 376 29.21 -1.25 25.38
CA PRO A 376 29.92 -0.41 24.44
C PRO A 376 30.56 -1.26 23.34
N CYS A 377 30.66 -0.70 22.13
CA CYS A 377 31.37 -1.30 20.99
C CYS A 377 30.78 -2.64 20.47
N VAL A 378 29.48 -2.93 20.63
CA VAL A 378 28.86 -4.16 20.06
C VAL A 378 29.13 -4.28 18.55
N GLU A 379 29.15 -3.16 17.83
CA GLU A 379 29.46 -3.11 16.40
C GLU A 379 30.82 -3.71 16.03
N GLN A 380 31.79 -3.74 16.95
CA GLN A 380 33.11 -4.34 16.70
C GLN A 380 33.01 -5.84 16.37
N TYR A 381 31.98 -6.50 16.90
CA TYR A 381 31.68 -7.91 16.67
C TYR A 381 30.99 -8.17 15.32
N THR A 382 30.71 -7.11 14.57
CA THR A 382 30.07 -7.14 13.24
C THR A 382 30.94 -6.52 12.14
N LYS A 383 32.19 -6.16 12.45
CA LYS A 383 33.14 -5.66 11.45
C LYS A 383 33.61 -6.80 10.56
N SER A 384 33.91 -6.47 9.30
CA SER A 384 34.27 -7.39 8.20
C SER A 384 35.41 -8.37 8.49
N ASP A 385 36.17 -8.15 9.56
CA ASP A 385 37.37 -8.91 9.90
C ASP A 385 37.05 -10.14 10.79
N GLN A 386 35.82 -10.25 11.32
CA GLN A 386 35.35 -11.43 12.04
C GLN A 386 34.53 -12.35 11.13
N THR A 387 35.21 -13.21 10.38
CA THR A 387 34.61 -14.25 9.56
C THR A 387 34.70 -15.61 10.24
N PHE A 388 33.56 -16.31 10.36
CA PHE A 388 33.51 -17.69 10.82
C PHE A 388 33.44 -18.63 9.62
N THR A 389 33.93 -19.87 9.76
CA THR A 389 33.90 -20.87 8.68
C THR A 389 33.14 -22.11 9.12
N CYS A 390 32.35 -22.67 8.22
CA CYS A 390 31.75 -24.00 8.37
C CYS A 390 32.43 -24.94 7.37
N ASN A 391 33.13 -25.96 7.87
CA ASN A 391 33.80 -26.96 7.04
C ASN A 391 33.35 -28.36 7.44
N LYS A 392 32.67 -29.06 6.53
CA LYS A 392 32.12 -30.41 6.75
C LYS A 392 31.29 -30.51 8.05
N GLY A 393 30.49 -29.48 8.34
CA GLY A 393 29.65 -29.40 9.53
C GLY A 393 30.38 -29.02 10.82
N ASP A 394 31.68 -28.71 10.78
CA ASP A 394 32.39 -28.09 11.92
C ASP A 394 32.23 -26.57 11.86
N PHE A 395 31.57 -26.01 12.87
CA PHE A 395 31.41 -24.58 13.11
C PHE A 395 31.77 -24.22 14.58
N SER A 396 32.68 -24.98 15.20
CA SER A 396 33.07 -24.84 16.61
C SER A 396 33.62 -23.46 17.00
N ALA A 397 34.19 -22.71 16.04
CA ALA A 397 34.59 -21.32 16.26
C ALA A 397 33.39 -20.40 16.53
N LEU A 398 32.27 -20.64 15.85
CA LEU A 398 31.02 -19.92 16.05
C LEU A 398 30.38 -20.28 17.40
N ASP A 399 30.42 -21.55 17.81
CA ASP A 399 29.96 -21.98 19.13
C ASP A 399 30.77 -21.32 20.27
N LYS A 400 32.10 -21.27 20.13
CA LYS A 400 32.96 -20.56 21.10
C LYS A 400 32.63 -19.07 21.16
N PHE A 401 32.31 -18.47 20.02
CA PHE A 401 31.91 -17.07 19.96
C PHE A 401 30.54 -16.84 20.61
N LEU A 402 29.57 -17.74 20.43
CA LEU A 402 28.29 -17.70 21.13
C LEU A 402 28.49 -17.75 22.66
N LEU A 403 29.31 -18.70 23.15
CA LEU A 403 29.62 -18.81 24.59
C LEU A 403 30.28 -17.54 25.14
N PHE A 404 31.21 -16.96 24.38
CA PHE A 404 31.85 -15.70 24.72
C PHE A 404 30.85 -14.53 24.81
N LEU A 405 29.92 -14.40 23.86
CA LEU A 405 28.88 -13.37 23.90
C LEU A 405 27.95 -13.56 25.10
N GLN A 406 27.58 -14.80 25.42
CA GLN A 406 26.75 -15.12 26.59
C GLN A 406 27.45 -14.74 27.90
N GLU A 407 28.75 -15.04 28.03
CA GLU A 407 29.55 -14.68 29.20
C GLU A 407 29.64 -13.15 29.37
N ILE A 408 29.95 -12.41 28.30
CA ILE A 408 29.97 -10.94 28.32
C ILE A 408 28.62 -10.39 28.73
N ARG A 409 27.52 -10.90 28.16
CA ARG A 409 26.16 -10.46 28.48
C ARG A 409 25.86 -10.63 29.96
N THR A 410 26.15 -11.81 30.52
CA THR A 410 25.90 -12.09 31.94
C THR A 410 26.74 -11.19 32.86
N ILE A 411 28.03 -11.01 32.57
CA ILE A 411 28.91 -10.14 33.36
C ILE A 411 28.45 -8.68 33.28
N TRP A 412 28.09 -8.23 32.07
CA TRP A 412 27.62 -6.86 31.85
C TRP A 412 26.31 -6.60 32.59
N GLU A 413 25.34 -7.50 32.48
CA GLU A 413 24.06 -7.38 33.17
C GLU A 413 24.27 -7.28 34.69
N GLN A 414 25.08 -8.18 35.28
CA GLN A 414 25.38 -8.14 36.71
C GLN A 414 26.03 -6.81 37.12
N LYS A 415 27.00 -6.32 36.35
CA LYS A 415 27.67 -5.04 36.65
C LYS A 415 26.70 -3.86 36.52
N LEU A 416 25.86 -3.83 35.50
CA LEU A 416 24.87 -2.76 35.29
C LEU A 416 23.89 -2.69 36.45
N VAL A 417 23.39 -3.84 36.90
CA VAL A 417 22.46 -3.95 38.03
C VAL A 417 23.09 -3.48 39.34
N SER A 418 24.29 -3.97 39.66
CA SER A 418 25.01 -3.50 40.84
C SER A 418 25.32 -2.00 40.77
N SER A 419 25.50 -1.44 39.57
CA SER A 419 25.71 -0.01 39.38
C SER A 419 24.43 0.80 39.59
N TYR A 420 23.26 0.28 39.21
CA TYR A 420 21.97 0.91 39.51
C TYR A 420 21.66 0.94 41.01
N GLU A 421 22.05 -0.09 41.75
CA GLU A 421 21.91 -0.14 43.21
C GLU A 421 22.78 0.90 43.92
N LEU A 422 23.97 1.17 43.38
CA LEU A 422 24.95 2.09 43.98
C LEU A 422 24.77 3.55 43.53
N TYR A 423 24.34 3.77 42.28
CA TYR A 423 24.34 5.10 41.65
C TYR A 423 22.95 5.51 41.16
N HIS A 424 22.20 6.22 42.02
CA HIS A 424 20.87 6.73 41.70
C HIS A 424 20.77 7.44 40.34
N ASP A 425 21.68 8.36 40.02
CA ASP A 425 21.59 9.14 38.76
C ASP A 425 21.84 8.31 37.49
N LEU A 426 22.46 7.13 37.63
CA LEU A 426 22.64 6.20 36.52
C LEU A 426 21.31 5.53 36.12
N THR A 427 20.37 5.37 37.05
CA THR A 427 19.04 4.75 36.81
C THR A 427 18.16 5.54 35.84
N TYR A 428 18.55 6.77 35.49
CA TYR A 428 17.89 7.57 34.46
C TYR A 428 18.31 7.20 33.03
N LEU A 429 19.39 6.42 32.88
CA LEU A 429 19.98 6.07 31.60
C LEU A 429 19.81 4.57 31.31
N CYS A 430 19.49 4.27 30.06
CA CYS A 430 19.41 2.90 29.56
C CYS A 430 20.10 2.79 28.19
N GLY A 431 20.56 1.59 27.84
CA GLY A 431 21.12 1.32 26.52
C GLY A 431 22.25 2.27 26.14
N GLN A 432 22.19 2.80 24.92
CA GLN A 432 23.20 3.70 24.36
C GLN A 432 23.17 5.12 24.98
N GLN A 433 22.14 5.46 25.78
CA GLN A 433 22.08 6.75 26.48
C GLN A 433 23.25 6.92 27.47
N ILE A 434 23.72 5.82 28.07
CA ILE A 434 24.86 5.79 29.02
C ILE A 434 26.08 6.45 28.37
N TRP A 435 26.44 6.00 27.18
CA TRP A 435 27.64 6.46 26.48
C TRP A 435 27.46 7.83 25.82
N ARG A 436 26.25 8.16 25.37
CA ARG A 436 25.93 9.51 24.87
C ARG A 436 26.12 10.57 25.96
N VAL A 437 25.80 10.23 27.21
CA VAL A 437 26.04 11.12 28.36
C VAL A 437 27.53 11.19 28.71
N GLU A 438 28.24 10.07 28.71
CA GLU A 438 29.70 10.07 28.91
C GLU A 438 30.40 10.96 27.87
N GLU A 439 30.08 10.82 26.58
CA GLU A 439 30.60 11.65 25.49
C GLU A 439 30.28 13.14 25.69
N ALA A 440 29.04 13.44 26.08
CA ALA A 440 28.61 14.80 26.39
C ALA A 440 29.36 15.40 27.58
N LEU A 441 29.65 14.60 28.60
CA LEU A 441 30.40 15.01 29.79
C LEU A 441 31.86 15.31 29.44
N ILE A 442 32.52 14.43 28.67
CA ILE A 442 33.91 14.63 28.21
C ILE A 442 34.06 15.97 27.47
N ASN A 443 33.09 16.30 26.61
CA ASN A 443 33.13 17.47 25.74
C ASN A 443 32.26 18.64 26.24
N TYR A 444 31.81 18.64 27.50
CA TYR A 444 30.71 19.52 27.95
C TYR A 444 30.92 21.01 27.62
N ARG A 445 32.14 21.52 27.76
CA ARG A 445 32.47 22.93 27.48
C ARG A 445 32.37 23.32 26.00
N THR A 446 32.60 22.38 25.09
CA THR A 446 32.55 22.56 23.63
C THR A 446 31.34 21.87 23.01
N LEU A 447 30.46 21.29 23.84
CA LEU A 447 29.36 20.45 23.40
C LEU A 447 28.33 21.26 22.62
N ASN A 448 28.03 20.80 21.41
CA ASN A 448 26.93 21.33 20.63
C ASN A 448 25.61 20.97 21.33
N LYS A 449 24.68 21.93 21.48
CA LYS A 449 23.38 21.68 22.11
C LYS A 449 22.48 20.76 21.28
N GLN A 450 22.84 20.46 20.03
CA GLN A 450 22.21 19.41 19.21
C GLN A 450 22.59 18.00 19.65
N HIS A 451 23.63 17.83 20.47
CA HIS A 451 24.09 16.53 20.91
C HIS A 451 23.05 15.86 21.82
N PRO A 452 22.61 14.61 21.57
CA PRO A 452 21.60 13.92 22.39
C PRO A 452 21.95 13.85 23.88
N GLY A 453 23.24 13.66 24.19
CA GLY A 453 23.73 13.65 25.58
C GLY A 453 23.51 14.97 26.33
N TYR A 454 23.50 16.12 25.64
CA TYR A 454 23.16 17.41 26.25
C TYR A 454 21.72 17.41 26.74
N HIS A 455 20.79 16.96 25.89
CA HIS A 455 19.37 16.89 26.24
C HIS A 455 19.06 15.86 27.33
N LEU A 456 19.78 14.73 27.33
CA LEU A 456 19.72 13.74 28.41
C LEU A 456 20.13 14.35 29.77
N LEU A 457 21.23 15.12 29.81
CA LEU A 457 21.64 15.81 31.04
C LEU A 457 20.58 16.79 31.54
N GLN A 458 19.95 17.56 30.63
CA GLN A 458 18.84 18.45 30.99
C GLN A 458 17.62 17.67 31.51
N TYR A 459 17.27 16.54 30.88
CA TYR A 459 16.15 15.68 31.28
C TYR A 459 16.34 15.05 32.67
N ILE A 460 17.58 14.75 33.06
CA ILE A 460 17.91 14.24 34.39
C ILE A 460 17.94 15.37 35.44
N GLY A 461 18.01 16.63 35.01
CA GLY A 461 18.10 17.80 35.87
C GLY A 461 19.53 18.20 36.23
N LEU A 462 20.52 17.80 35.42
CA LEU A 462 21.94 18.14 35.59
C LEU A 462 22.35 19.28 34.65
N GLU A 463 21.74 20.45 34.82
CA GLU A 463 21.89 21.59 33.89
C GLU A 463 23.19 22.39 34.11
N ASN A 464 23.73 22.40 35.34
CA ASN A 464 24.88 23.20 35.76
C ASN A 464 25.94 22.34 36.44
N LEU A 465 26.73 21.63 35.64
CA LEU A 465 27.84 20.79 36.13
C LEU A 465 28.92 21.66 36.80
N THR A 466 29.37 21.27 37.98
CA THR A 466 30.25 22.09 38.84
C THR A 466 31.72 21.65 38.83
N THR A 467 32.00 20.40 38.44
CA THR A 467 33.33 19.79 38.53
C THR A 467 34.08 19.84 37.20
N ASP A 468 35.42 19.81 37.25
CA ASP A 468 36.27 19.66 36.07
C ASP A 468 36.17 18.21 35.55
N ILE A 469 35.52 18.01 34.39
CA ILE A 469 35.12 16.69 33.85
C ILE A 469 36.30 15.98 33.14
N SER A 470 37.53 16.43 33.35
CA SER A 470 38.75 15.93 32.70
C SER A 470 39.22 14.55 33.21
N THR A 471 38.41 13.86 34.03
CA THR A 471 38.77 12.63 34.75
C THR A 471 38.34 11.32 34.07
N ILE A 472 37.58 11.35 32.96
CA ILE A 472 37.15 10.13 32.27
C ILE A 472 38.26 9.60 31.36
N ASN A 473 38.91 8.50 31.78
CA ASN A 473 39.92 7.80 30.98
C ASN A 473 39.25 6.76 30.06
N LEU A 474 39.24 7.03 28.75
CA LEU A 474 38.65 6.15 27.74
C LEU A 474 39.39 4.81 27.55
N ASN A 475 40.58 4.64 28.14
CA ASN A 475 41.33 3.37 28.08
C ASN A 475 40.85 2.34 29.12
N LEU A 476 39.91 2.71 30.01
CA LEU A 476 39.32 1.80 30.99
C LEU A 476 38.37 0.80 30.32
N SER A 477 38.16 -0.35 30.97
CA SER A 477 37.15 -1.33 30.54
C SER A 477 35.73 -0.76 30.60
N ALA A 478 34.79 -1.37 29.88
CA ALA A 478 33.38 -0.96 29.87
C ALA A 478 32.80 -0.86 31.29
N GLN A 479 33.12 -1.84 32.13
CA GLN A 479 32.65 -1.96 33.51
C GLN A 479 33.21 -0.85 34.41
N GLU A 480 34.48 -0.52 34.24
CA GLU A 480 35.14 0.57 34.98
C GLU A 480 34.62 1.93 34.54
N ARG A 481 34.41 2.14 33.23
CA ARG A 481 33.82 3.37 32.68
C ARG A 481 32.42 3.61 33.22
N LEU A 482 31.58 2.57 33.26
CA LEU A 482 30.24 2.66 33.85
C LEU A 482 30.29 3.10 35.31
N GLU A 483 31.22 2.55 36.09
CA GLU A 483 31.38 2.90 37.50
C GLU A 483 31.87 4.33 37.70
N VAL A 484 32.84 4.78 36.89
CA VAL A 484 33.32 6.17 36.89
C VAL A 484 32.19 7.13 36.53
N LEU A 485 31.41 6.80 35.51
CA LEU A 485 30.25 7.60 35.09
C LEU A 485 29.20 7.70 36.21
N GLY A 486 28.85 6.58 36.85
CA GLY A 486 27.90 6.55 37.96
C GLY A 486 28.34 7.43 39.15
N LYS A 487 29.62 7.33 39.55
CA LYS A 487 30.21 8.20 40.59
C LYS A 487 30.15 9.68 40.19
N LEU A 488 30.52 9.97 38.94
CA LEU A 488 30.53 11.33 38.42
C LEU A 488 29.12 11.94 38.45
N LEU A 489 28.12 11.27 37.88
CA LEU A 489 26.73 11.77 37.85
C LEU A 489 26.19 12.07 39.25
N ASN A 490 26.31 11.13 40.19
CA ASN A 490 25.86 11.31 41.56
C ASN A 490 26.54 12.50 42.27
N SER A 491 27.82 12.73 41.99
CA SER A 491 28.58 13.85 42.59
C SER A 491 28.19 15.23 42.08
N GLN A 492 27.45 15.33 40.96
CA GLN A 492 27.03 16.61 40.39
C GLN A 492 25.82 17.21 41.11
N ARG A 493 25.09 16.44 41.92
CA ARG A 493 23.96 16.95 42.68
C ARG A 493 24.46 17.79 43.87
N ILE A 494 23.86 18.97 44.05
CA ILE A 494 24.20 19.95 45.11
C ILE A 494 24.05 19.35 46.53
N HIS A 495 23.16 18.37 46.69
CA HIS A 495 23.04 17.52 47.87
C HIS A 495 23.12 16.06 47.42
N PRO A 496 24.31 15.45 47.34
CA PRO A 496 24.38 14.02 47.09
C PRO A 496 23.72 13.36 48.30
N GLN A 497 22.56 12.74 48.11
CA GLN A 497 22.09 11.82 49.13
C GLN A 497 23.13 10.70 49.18
N PRO A 498 23.66 10.34 50.36
CA PRO A 498 24.43 9.12 50.46
C PRO A 498 23.56 7.99 49.88
N PRO A 499 24.14 7.01 49.16
CA PRO A 499 23.38 5.82 48.81
C PRO A 499 22.74 5.34 50.11
N GLU A 500 21.40 5.35 50.20
CA GLU A 500 20.72 4.86 51.38
C GLU A 500 21.21 3.43 51.55
N VAL A 501 21.95 3.18 52.62
CA VAL A 501 22.34 1.82 52.97
C VAL A 501 21.02 1.11 53.20
N PHE A 502 20.74 0.08 52.40
CA PHE A 502 19.54 -0.72 52.52
C PHE A 502 19.56 -1.41 53.90
N GLU A 503 19.07 -0.71 54.92
CA GLU A 503 19.07 -1.21 56.29
C GLU A 503 17.85 -2.11 56.49
N ASN A 504 18.12 -3.39 56.81
CA ASN A 504 17.14 -4.32 57.34
C ASN A 504 16.77 -3.90 58.77
N VAL A 505 15.99 -2.82 58.92
CA VAL A 505 15.55 -2.37 60.24
C VAL A 505 14.41 -3.27 60.71
N THR A 506 14.67 -4.03 61.77
CA THR A 506 13.66 -4.78 62.52
C THR A 506 12.88 -3.84 63.43
N SER A 507 11.82 -3.19 62.94
CA SER A 507 10.87 -2.48 63.79
C SER A 507 9.42 -2.75 63.38
N ASN A 508 8.56 -2.96 64.39
CA ASN A 508 7.14 -3.30 64.30
C ASN A 508 6.28 -2.09 63.88
N ASP A 509 6.52 -1.50 62.70
CA ASP A 509 5.63 -0.51 62.10
C ASP A 509 4.85 -1.10 60.92
N THR A 510 3.55 -0.81 60.89
CA THR A 510 2.60 -1.24 59.86
C THR A 510 3.09 -0.87 58.45
N ARG A 511 3.12 -1.83 57.52
CA ARG A 511 3.47 -1.63 56.10
C ARG A 511 2.67 -0.47 55.49
N SER A 512 3.34 0.63 55.15
CA SER A 512 2.75 1.74 54.40
C SER A 512 2.40 1.31 52.98
N LYS A 513 1.38 1.94 52.38
CA LYS A 513 1.07 1.75 50.95
C LYS A 513 2.18 2.37 50.10
N LYS A 514 2.79 1.57 49.21
CA LYS A 514 3.90 1.96 48.33
C LYS A 514 3.49 2.06 46.87
N LEU A 515 2.45 1.33 46.48
CA LEU A 515 2.02 1.18 45.09
C LEU A 515 0.58 1.67 44.91
N PHE A 516 0.35 2.54 43.94
CA PHE A 516 -0.93 3.21 43.71
C PHE A 516 -1.40 2.94 42.29
N VAL A 517 -2.55 2.27 42.13
CA VAL A 517 -3.11 1.92 40.81
C VAL A 517 -4.32 2.80 40.52
N VAL A 518 -4.31 3.47 39.37
CA VAL A 518 -5.44 4.20 38.81
C VAL A 518 -5.90 3.49 37.54
N GLU A 519 -7.14 3.00 37.56
CA GLU A 519 -7.85 2.53 36.37
C GLU A 519 -8.63 3.71 35.78
N THR A 520 -8.48 3.96 34.50
CA THR A 520 -9.12 5.10 33.84
C THR A 520 -9.44 4.83 32.38
N SER A 521 -10.27 5.68 31.77
CA SER A 521 -10.47 5.64 30.32
C SER A 521 -9.29 6.30 29.61
N VAL A 522 -9.19 6.10 28.29
CA VAL A 522 -8.13 6.76 27.49
C VAL A 522 -8.17 8.29 27.61
N GLU A 523 -9.36 8.89 27.75
CA GLU A 523 -9.49 10.33 27.97
C GLU A 523 -9.06 10.77 29.38
N GLY A 524 -9.17 9.87 30.37
CA GLY A 524 -8.83 10.13 31.76
C GLY A 524 -7.36 9.85 32.11
N LEU A 525 -6.58 9.27 31.19
CA LEU A 525 -5.17 8.90 31.39
C LEU A 525 -4.34 10.04 32.00
N TYR A 526 -4.33 11.20 31.36
CA TYR A 526 -3.54 12.36 31.80
C TYR A 526 -4.05 12.99 33.10
N ARG A 527 -5.37 12.88 33.38
CA ARG A 527 -5.95 13.27 34.67
C ARG A 527 -5.45 12.34 35.77
N GLY A 528 -5.39 11.04 35.52
CA GLY A 528 -4.83 10.04 36.44
C GLY A 528 -3.39 10.38 36.82
N ILE A 529 -2.54 10.63 35.82
CA ILE A 529 -1.13 10.99 36.01
C ILE A 529 -0.98 12.22 36.92
N LEU A 530 -1.60 13.34 36.53
CA LEU A 530 -1.46 14.59 37.28
C LEU A 530 -2.08 14.52 38.68
N SER A 531 -3.10 13.67 38.87
CA SER A 531 -3.72 13.46 40.18
C SER A 531 -2.80 12.71 41.13
N LEU A 532 -2.14 11.65 40.67
CA LEU A 532 -1.17 10.91 41.48
C LEU A 532 -0.02 11.82 41.91
N MET A 533 0.59 12.57 40.98
CA MET A 533 1.63 13.55 41.31
C MET A 533 1.15 14.57 42.35
N ARG A 534 -0.11 15.04 42.25
CA ARG A 534 -0.67 16.02 43.20
C ARG A 534 -0.85 15.45 44.61
N ILE A 535 -1.39 14.24 44.72
CA ILE A 535 -1.71 13.60 46.00
C ILE A 535 -0.45 13.45 46.86
N HIS A 536 0.68 13.13 46.21
CA HIS A 536 1.92 12.80 46.90
C HIS A 536 2.92 13.97 47.01
N GLU A 537 2.59 15.17 46.50
CA GLU A 537 3.45 16.36 46.60
C GLU A 537 2.78 17.54 47.34
N ALA A 538 3.42 17.98 48.43
CA ALA A 538 2.94 19.04 49.32
C ALA A 538 3.09 20.44 48.70
N GLY A 539 2.16 20.80 47.80
CA GLY A 539 1.86 22.19 47.43
C GLY A 539 2.71 22.79 46.30
N ASN A 540 3.90 22.27 46.00
CA ASN A 540 4.70 22.69 44.84
C ASN A 540 5.09 21.46 44.00
N ILE A 541 4.24 21.11 43.03
CA ILE A 541 4.44 19.91 42.22
C ILE A 541 5.65 20.11 41.31
N ASN A 542 6.67 19.27 41.45
CA ASN A 542 7.84 19.30 40.57
C ASN A 542 7.61 18.34 39.39
N LEU A 543 6.92 18.85 38.37
CA LEU A 543 6.59 18.09 37.17
C LEU A 543 7.83 17.90 36.30
N ASN A 544 8.51 16.76 36.43
CA ASN A 544 9.60 16.33 35.56
C ASN A 544 9.19 15.11 34.74
N ALA A 545 9.47 15.14 33.44
CA ALA A 545 9.16 14.02 32.54
C ALA A 545 9.91 12.73 32.90
N ASN A 546 11.04 12.83 33.60
CA ASN A 546 11.86 11.69 34.04
C ASN A 546 11.23 10.82 35.15
N ARG A 547 10.06 11.23 35.65
CA ARG A 547 9.25 10.45 36.59
C ARG A 547 8.20 9.58 35.90
N LEU A 548 8.00 9.78 34.60
CA LEU A 548 7.02 9.06 33.79
C LEU A 548 7.72 8.09 32.86
N LEU A 549 7.17 6.88 32.76
CA LEU A 549 7.50 5.93 31.70
C LEU A 549 6.21 5.50 31.00
N PHE A 550 6.00 6.01 29.79
CA PHE A 550 4.92 5.55 28.90
C PHE A 550 5.35 4.23 28.27
N CYS A 551 4.58 3.17 28.54
CA CYS A 551 4.84 1.86 27.99
C CYS A 551 4.32 1.76 26.56
N THR A 552 5.07 1.09 25.71
CA THR A 552 4.69 0.72 24.35
C THR A 552 5.04 -0.76 24.12
N GLU A 553 4.58 -1.33 23.01
CA GLU A 553 4.99 -2.68 22.59
C GLU A 553 6.51 -2.80 22.40
N GLN A 554 7.21 -1.68 22.20
CA GLN A 554 8.66 -1.62 21.99
C GLN A 554 9.45 -1.37 23.28
N THR A 555 8.78 -1.01 24.39
CA THR A 555 9.46 -0.80 25.68
C THR A 555 10.12 -2.09 26.15
N ASN A 556 11.43 -2.04 26.35
CA ASN A 556 12.21 -3.24 26.69
C ASN A 556 12.41 -3.41 28.21
N TRP A 557 12.88 -4.60 28.60
CA TRP A 557 13.09 -4.93 30.02
C TRP A 557 14.13 -4.02 30.70
N MET A 558 15.16 -3.56 30.00
CA MET A 558 16.20 -2.72 30.60
C MET A 558 15.67 -1.32 30.95
N GLU A 559 14.78 -0.76 30.13
CA GLU A 559 14.09 0.50 30.44
C GLU A 559 13.23 0.38 31.70
N ILE A 560 12.41 -0.67 31.78
CA ILE A 560 11.56 -0.96 32.95
C ILE A 560 12.42 -1.19 34.20
N ARG A 561 13.48 -1.99 34.09
CA ARG A 561 14.38 -2.30 35.21
C ARG A 561 15.05 -1.03 35.74
N ALA A 562 15.64 -0.22 34.87
CA ALA A 562 16.26 1.06 35.27
C ALA A 562 15.23 1.99 35.94
N PHE A 563 14.00 2.06 35.42
CA PHE A 563 12.92 2.85 36.00
C PHE A 563 12.48 2.34 37.38
N LEU A 564 12.39 1.03 37.58
CA LEU A 564 12.03 0.45 38.89
C LEU A 564 13.11 0.70 39.93
N TYR A 565 14.40 0.56 39.59
CA TYR A 565 15.49 0.95 40.48
C TYR A 565 15.49 2.46 40.77
N ARG A 566 15.19 3.31 39.76
CA ARG A 566 15.02 4.75 39.97
C ARG A 566 13.95 5.07 41.01
N CYS A 567 12.79 4.42 40.89
CA CYS A 567 11.69 4.52 41.86
C CYS A 567 12.14 4.06 43.25
N PHE A 568 12.77 2.89 43.33
CA PHE A 568 13.25 2.30 44.58
C PHE A 568 14.30 3.18 45.28
N CYS A 569 15.23 3.78 44.53
CA CYS A 569 16.23 4.71 45.06
C CYS A 569 15.67 6.12 45.37
N SER A 570 14.37 6.37 45.17
CA SER A 570 13.74 7.67 45.33
C SER A 570 12.56 7.65 46.32
N PRO A 571 12.79 7.39 47.62
CA PRO A 571 11.75 7.06 48.60
C PRO A 571 10.65 8.13 48.75
N LYS A 572 10.97 9.39 48.45
CA LYS A 572 10.06 10.55 48.61
C LYS A 572 9.44 11.03 47.30
N THR A 573 9.76 10.39 46.17
CA THR A 573 9.33 10.85 44.85
C THR A 573 8.46 9.80 44.19
N LEU A 574 7.25 10.19 43.81
CA LEU A 574 6.36 9.36 43.02
C LEU A 574 6.90 9.22 41.59
N HIS A 575 7.04 7.99 41.14
CA HIS A 575 7.34 7.60 39.77
C HIS A 575 6.14 6.85 39.21
N GLU A 576 5.77 7.08 37.95
CA GLU A 576 4.57 6.49 37.37
C GLU A 576 4.85 5.69 36.11
N LEU A 577 4.39 4.44 36.12
CA LEU A 577 4.34 3.56 34.97
C LEU A 577 2.98 3.73 34.29
N VAL A 578 2.98 4.19 33.04
CA VAL A 578 1.77 4.56 32.30
C VAL A 578 1.52 3.54 31.19
N GLU A 579 0.27 3.08 31.08
CA GLU A 579 -0.21 2.09 30.10
C GLU A 579 0.57 0.75 30.12
N PRO A 580 0.84 0.13 31.28
CA PRO A 580 1.59 -1.13 31.36
C PRO A 580 0.96 -2.30 30.57
N GLU A 581 -0.31 -2.21 30.20
CA GLU A 581 -1.02 -3.14 29.32
C GLU A 581 -0.37 -3.25 27.92
N GLN A 582 0.35 -2.23 27.47
CA GLN A 582 1.09 -2.25 26.20
C GLN A 582 2.36 -3.12 26.27
N LEU A 583 2.81 -3.50 27.47
CA LEU A 583 4.00 -4.33 27.63
C LEU A 583 3.70 -5.79 27.29
N PRO A 584 4.61 -6.49 26.59
CA PRO A 584 4.53 -7.94 26.40
C PRO A 584 4.47 -8.70 27.74
N PHE A 585 3.72 -9.80 27.76
CA PHE A 585 3.55 -10.66 28.95
C PHE A 585 4.88 -11.01 29.66
N PRO A 586 5.98 -11.41 28.96
CA PRO A 586 7.24 -11.72 29.63
C PRO A 586 7.86 -10.53 30.40
N ILE A 587 7.61 -9.29 29.94
CA ILE A 587 8.11 -8.08 30.61
C ILE A 587 7.22 -7.75 31.81
N GLN A 588 5.89 -7.88 31.68
CA GLN A 588 4.95 -7.73 32.79
C GLN A 588 5.29 -8.68 33.95
N ASP A 589 5.60 -9.94 33.63
CA ASP A 589 5.97 -10.95 34.62
C ASP A 589 7.29 -10.62 35.33
N LYS A 590 8.32 -10.23 34.58
CA LYS A 590 9.60 -9.76 35.16
C LYS A 590 9.42 -8.52 36.04
N CYS A 591 8.57 -7.58 35.64
CA CYS A 591 8.24 -6.37 36.39
C CYS A 591 7.59 -6.73 37.74
N CYS A 592 6.58 -7.60 37.72
CA CYS A 592 5.91 -8.08 38.93
C CYS A 592 6.89 -8.77 39.89
N ARG A 593 7.75 -9.66 39.36
CA ARG A 593 8.77 -10.36 40.15
C ARG A 593 9.73 -9.39 40.82
N LEU A 594 10.28 -8.42 40.09
CA LEU A 594 11.24 -7.47 40.67
C LEU A 594 10.60 -6.58 41.76
N ILE A 595 9.36 -6.14 41.59
CA ILE A 595 8.66 -5.36 42.62
C ILE A 595 8.39 -6.20 43.87
N ASN A 596 8.02 -7.48 43.70
CA ASN A 596 7.86 -8.40 44.82
C ASN A 596 9.21 -8.66 45.51
N GLU A 597 10.29 -8.83 44.77
CA GLU A 597 11.65 -8.97 45.32
C GLU A 597 12.04 -7.73 46.15
N PHE A 598 11.70 -6.52 45.71
CA PHE A 598 11.91 -5.30 46.50
C PHE A 598 11.13 -5.31 47.82
N ASP A 599 9.87 -5.76 47.82
CA ASP A 599 9.07 -5.79 49.04
C ASP A 599 9.44 -6.95 49.98
N GLU A 600 9.81 -8.10 49.44
CA GLU A 600 10.25 -9.28 50.21
C GLU A 600 11.61 -9.05 50.85
N ASN A 601 12.57 -8.53 50.11
CA ASN A 601 13.93 -8.30 50.60
C ASN A 601 14.04 -7.02 51.46
N TYR A 602 13.21 -6.01 51.17
CA TYR A 602 13.28 -4.69 51.82
C TYR A 602 11.88 -4.17 52.22
N PRO A 603 11.17 -4.85 53.14
CA PRO A 603 9.76 -4.55 53.45
C PRO A 603 9.54 -3.16 54.07
N HIS A 604 10.55 -2.59 54.72
CA HIS A 604 10.47 -1.26 55.34
C HIS A 604 10.97 -0.13 54.45
N HIS A 605 11.65 -0.45 53.35
CA HIS A 605 12.14 0.54 52.40
C HIS A 605 10.98 1.28 51.75
N GLN A 606 11.03 2.61 51.77
CA GLN A 606 9.99 3.44 51.19
C GLN A 606 10.26 3.64 49.70
N PHE A 607 9.21 3.52 48.89
CA PHE A 607 9.20 3.95 47.50
C PHE A 607 7.76 4.23 47.09
N LEU A 608 7.57 5.04 46.05
CA LEU A 608 6.26 5.45 45.57
C LEU A 608 6.16 5.16 44.08
N LEU A 609 5.39 4.11 43.73
CA LEU A 609 5.10 3.74 42.35
C LEU A 609 3.62 3.96 42.04
N GLY A 610 3.33 4.83 41.09
CA GLY A 610 2.03 4.97 40.46
C GLY A 610 1.93 4.06 39.24
N ILE A 611 0.78 3.45 39.04
CA ILE A 611 0.43 2.73 37.81
C ILE A 611 -0.85 3.34 37.28
N VAL A 612 -0.80 3.91 36.08
CA VAL A 612 -1.98 4.45 35.40
C VAL A 612 -2.29 3.54 34.23
N THR A 613 -3.43 2.86 34.27
CA THR A 613 -3.83 1.84 33.30
C THR A 613 -5.22 2.12 32.73
N THR A 614 -5.44 1.69 31.50
CA THR A 614 -6.79 1.56 30.92
C THR A 614 -7.38 0.16 31.07
N ASP A 615 -6.56 -0.82 31.47
CA ASP A 615 -6.96 -2.19 31.73
C ASP A 615 -6.35 -2.73 33.03
N ILE A 616 -7.20 -2.99 34.02
CA ILE A 616 -6.77 -3.55 35.32
C ILE A 616 -6.50 -5.07 35.25
N GLN A 617 -6.91 -5.77 34.19
CA GLN A 617 -6.84 -7.23 34.06
C GLN A 617 -5.48 -7.75 33.57
N THR A 618 -4.45 -6.90 33.53
CA THR A 618 -3.09 -7.29 33.12
C THR A 618 -2.41 -8.23 34.13
N HIS A 619 -1.43 -9.01 33.67
CA HIS A 619 -0.68 -9.94 34.54
C HIS A 619 0.07 -9.18 35.63
N LEU A 620 0.69 -8.05 35.28
CA LEU A 620 1.40 -7.19 36.22
C LEU A 620 0.47 -6.72 37.36
N ILE A 621 -0.67 -6.15 37.02
CA ILE A 621 -1.57 -5.55 38.01
C ILE A 621 -2.20 -6.63 38.89
N ASN A 622 -2.66 -7.74 38.29
CA ASN A 622 -3.21 -8.87 39.04
C ASN A 622 -2.20 -9.48 40.03
N GLY A 623 -0.92 -9.53 39.66
CA GLY A 623 0.15 -9.96 40.56
C GLY A 623 0.36 -8.99 41.71
N LEU A 624 0.41 -7.68 41.43
CA LEU A 624 0.67 -6.64 42.42
C LEU A 624 -0.49 -6.37 43.36
N LEU A 625 -1.75 -6.46 42.91
CA LEU A 625 -2.93 -6.23 43.74
C LEU A 625 -3.13 -7.29 44.83
N ARG A 626 -2.43 -8.43 44.74
CA ARG A 626 -2.38 -9.45 45.81
C ARG A 626 -1.48 -9.05 46.97
N THR A 627 -0.64 -8.02 46.80
CA THR A 627 0.30 -7.54 47.82
C THR A 627 -0.36 -6.51 48.74
N GLU A 628 0.08 -6.46 50.00
CA GLU A 628 -0.45 -5.49 50.98
C GLU A 628 0.03 -4.06 50.71
N ILE A 629 1.08 -3.87 49.91
CA ILE A 629 1.65 -2.56 49.57
C ILE A 629 0.86 -1.81 48.50
N ALA A 630 -0.02 -2.48 47.77
CA ALA A 630 -0.83 -1.89 46.70
C ALA A 630 -2.13 -1.25 47.22
N LYS A 631 -2.51 -0.12 46.62
CA LYS A 631 -3.79 0.58 46.82
C LYS A 631 -4.37 0.98 45.47
N ILE A 632 -5.64 0.64 45.24
CA ILE A 632 -6.41 1.21 44.11
C ILE A 632 -6.89 2.60 44.52
N VAL A 633 -6.60 3.60 43.69
CA VAL A 633 -7.06 4.99 43.85
C VAL A 633 -8.34 5.17 43.06
N ARG A 634 -9.41 5.60 43.73
CA ARG A 634 -10.74 5.75 43.10
C ARG A 634 -10.84 7.06 42.33
N ASP A 635 -11.74 7.12 41.35
CA ASP A 635 -11.99 8.35 40.57
C ASP A 635 -12.36 9.57 41.44
N SER A 636 -13.02 9.34 42.58
CA SER A 636 -13.35 10.38 43.56
C SER A 636 -12.14 11.01 44.26
N GLU A 637 -11.00 10.31 44.27
CA GLU A 637 -9.72 10.80 44.82
C GLU A 637 -8.90 11.58 43.76
N LEU A 638 -9.28 11.50 42.48
CA LEU A 638 -8.61 12.20 41.39
C LEU A 638 -9.00 13.68 41.34
N LEU A 639 -8.13 14.52 40.77
CA LEU A 639 -8.36 15.94 40.56
C LEU A 639 -9.68 16.17 39.84
N ASN A 640 -10.53 17.08 40.32
CA ASN A 640 -11.67 17.55 39.54
C ASN A 640 -11.19 18.46 38.39
N GLU A 641 -12.08 18.70 37.41
CA GLU A 641 -11.79 19.54 36.24
C GLU A 641 -11.25 20.94 36.59
N GLY A 642 -11.81 21.58 37.63
CA GLY A 642 -11.36 22.91 38.06
C GLY A 642 -9.92 22.92 38.58
N ALA A 643 -9.57 21.96 39.43
CA ALA A 643 -8.22 21.83 39.98
C ALA A 643 -7.21 21.38 38.91
N LEU A 644 -7.62 20.52 37.98
CA LEU A 644 -6.83 20.10 36.83
C LEU A 644 -6.50 21.28 35.91
N ALA A 645 -7.52 22.07 35.54
CA ALA A 645 -7.34 23.27 34.72
C ALA A 645 -6.43 24.31 35.39
N GLN A 646 -6.57 24.51 36.70
CA GLN A 646 -5.69 25.39 37.47
C GLN A 646 -4.23 24.90 37.44
N LEU A 647 -4.00 23.60 37.62
CA LEU A 647 -2.66 23.01 37.57
C LEU A 647 -2.01 23.20 36.19
N ILE A 648 -2.72 22.84 35.12
CA ILE A 648 -2.19 22.87 33.74
C ILE A 648 -1.96 24.31 33.28
N SER A 649 -2.94 25.20 33.46
CA SER A 649 -2.88 26.59 32.96
C SER A 649 -1.67 27.38 33.50
N THR A 650 -1.20 27.08 34.70
CA THR A 650 0.00 27.71 35.27
C THR A 650 1.29 27.32 34.54
N ARG A 651 1.33 26.16 33.88
CA ARG A 651 2.51 25.56 33.24
C ARG A 651 2.57 25.76 31.72
N VAL A 652 1.41 25.91 31.07
CA VAL A 652 1.31 26.05 29.61
C VAL A 652 1.22 27.50 29.12
N LYS A 653 1.64 28.49 29.93
CA LYS A 653 1.52 29.92 29.60
C LYS A 653 2.19 30.35 28.29
N ASN A 654 3.26 29.66 27.90
CA ASN A 654 3.99 29.92 26.65
C ASN A 654 3.53 29.00 25.50
N CYS A 655 2.34 28.40 25.60
CA CYS A 655 1.75 27.56 24.57
C CYS A 655 0.43 28.19 24.11
N HIS A 656 0.23 28.29 22.80
CA HIS A 656 -0.93 28.93 22.19
C HIS A 656 -1.52 28.02 21.12
N LEU A 657 -2.85 27.96 21.07
CA LEU A 657 -3.56 27.30 19.99
C LEU A 657 -4.03 28.35 18.99
N ILE A 658 -3.79 28.13 17.70
CA ILE A 658 -4.31 28.99 16.64
C ILE A 658 -5.14 28.17 15.66
N SER A 659 -6.35 28.63 15.42
CA SER A 659 -7.30 28.00 14.53
C SER A 659 -8.05 29.01 13.69
N SER A 660 -8.80 28.52 12.72
CA SER A 660 -9.61 29.37 11.87
C SER A 660 -10.85 28.65 11.38
N LYS A 661 -11.97 29.38 11.32
CA LYS A 661 -13.24 28.87 10.78
C LYS A 661 -13.09 28.37 9.34
N LEU A 662 -12.24 29.04 8.55
CA LEU A 662 -11.95 28.72 7.16
C LEU A 662 -10.44 28.67 6.91
N THR A 663 -10.02 27.86 5.96
CA THR A 663 -8.64 27.89 5.47
C THR A 663 -8.36 29.20 4.74
N GLY A 664 -7.17 29.77 4.92
CA GLY A 664 -6.77 31.03 4.26
C GLY A 664 -7.17 32.31 4.99
N LEU A 665 -7.49 32.24 6.29
CA LEU A 665 -7.76 33.41 7.13
C LEU A 665 -6.50 34.02 7.79
N GLY A 666 -5.32 33.42 7.61
CA GLY A 666 -4.03 34.04 8.00
C GLY A 666 -3.40 33.53 9.29
N LYS A 667 -3.68 32.29 9.71
CA LYS A 667 -3.08 31.68 10.91
C LYS A 667 -1.54 31.75 10.92
N SER A 668 -0.90 31.21 9.88
CA SER A 668 0.57 31.24 9.80
C SER A 668 1.13 32.66 9.69
N PHE A 669 0.38 33.60 9.11
CA PHE A 669 0.75 35.01 9.05
C PHE A 669 0.70 35.65 10.45
N HIS A 670 -0.32 35.34 11.25
CA HIS A 670 -0.44 35.80 12.64
C HIS A 670 0.76 35.34 13.48
N VAL A 671 1.15 34.05 13.37
CA VAL A 671 2.32 33.52 14.11
C VAL A 671 3.61 34.19 13.66
N ALA A 672 3.78 34.42 12.35
CA ALA A 672 4.96 35.13 11.82
C ALA A 672 5.04 36.58 12.32
N LYS A 673 3.91 37.30 12.31
CA LYS A 673 3.81 38.67 12.82
C LYS A 673 4.06 38.74 14.32
N TYR A 674 3.59 37.75 15.08
CA TYR A 674 3.92 37.63 16.51
C TYR A 674 5.44 37.45 16.71
N ALA A 675 6.07 36.52 15.98
CA ALA A 675 7.50 36.31 16.08
C ALA A 675 8.31 37.57 15.72
N GLU A 676 7.92 38.28 14.66
CA GLU A 676 8.52 39.55 14.25
C GLU A 676 8.37 40.63 15.33
N ARG A 677 7.15 40.84 15.84
CA ARG A 677 6.86 41.84 16.88
C ARG A 677 7.65 41.59 18.16
N GLU A 678 7.75 40.32 18.58
CA GLU A 678 8.50 39.92 19.78
C GLU A 678 10.00 39.75 19.53
N SER A 679 10.49 40.02 18.30
CA SER A 679 11.89 39.82 17.89
C SER A 679 12.42 38.41 18.16
N ARG A 680 11.59 37.40 17.88
CA ARG A 680 11.87 35.97 18.07
C ARG A 680 12.13 35.28 16.74
N VAL A 681 13.00 34.27 16.76
CA VAL A 681 13.22 33.39 15.60
C VAL A 681 12.01 32.48 15.43
N LEU A 682 11.46 32.39 14.22
CA LEU A 682 10.35 31.48 13.90
C LEU A 682 10.88 30.17 13.33
N LEU A 683 10.57 29.06 13.99
CA LEU A 683 10.80 27.69 13.48
C LEU A 683 9.47 27.04 13.17
N LYS A 684 9.36 26.33 12.05
CA LYS A 684 8.10 25.70 11.60
C LYS A 684 8.27 24.19 11.52
N PHE A 685 7.31 23.45 12.08
CA PHE A 685 7.31 22.00 12.15
C PHE A 685 5.96 21.47 11.66
N PRO A 686 5.89 20.87 10.46
CA PRO A 686 4.67 20.18 10.01
C PRO A 686 4.51 18.85 10.73
N ILE A 687 3.28 18.54 11.17
CA ILE A 687 2.88 17.27 11.76
C ILE A 687 1.63 16.78 11.02
N THR A 688 1.79 15.81 10.13
CA THR A 688 0.73 15.28 9.26
C THR A 688 1.00 13.82 8.90
N GLY A 689 -0.05 13.01 8.80
CA GLY A 689 0.00 11.61 8.38
C GLY A 689 0.41 10.66 9.51
N ASP A 690 1.18 9.65 9.13
CA ASP A 690 1.72 8.64 10.05
C ASP A 690 2.83 9.25 10.92
N LEU A 691 2.78 9.00 12.22
CA LEU A 691 3.66 9.63 13.20
C LEU A 691 4.65 8.63 13.78
N ILE A 692 5.92 8.96 13.63
CA ILE A 692 7.04 8.28 14.30
C ILE A 692 7.62 9.23 15.35
N ALA A 693 7.63 8.82 16.62
CA ALA A 693 7.99 9.70 17.73
C ALA A 693 9.47 10.11 17.68
N GLU A 694 10.35 9.19 17.28
CA GLU A 694 11.79 9.40 17.11
C GLU A 694 12.06 10.47 16.05
N ASP A 695 11.32 10.49 14.94
CA ASP A 695 11.50 11.46 13.87
C ASP A 695 11.16 12.88 14.35
N ILE A 696 10.07 13.04 15.09
CA ILE A 696 9.69 14.32 15.70
C ILE A 696 10.75 14.78 16.69
N ALA A 697 11.24 13.85 17.53
CA ALA A 697 12.31 14.14 18.48
C ALA A 697 13.59 14.59 17.77
N GLN A 698 14.03 13.87 16.73
CA GLN A 698 15.21 14.23 15.93
C GLN A 698 15.05 15.58 15.22
N GLN A 699 13.87 15.88 14.67
CA GLN A 699 13.60 17.19 14.06
C GLN A 699 13.74 18.32 15.08
N LEU A 700 13.24 18.15 16.30
CA LEU A 700 13.42 19.14 17.36
C LEU A 700 14.90 19.29 17.74
N LEU A 701 15.65 18.19 17.87
CA LEU A 701 17.09 18.21 18.14
C LEU A 701 17.89 18.98 17.08
N LEU A 702 17.58 18.81 15.80
CA LEU A 702 18.25 19.52 14.69
C LEU A 702 18.21 21.05 14.89
N HIS A 703 17.14 21.57 15.49
CA HIS A 703 16.98 23.01 15.71
C HIS A 703 17.34 23.47 17.13
N SER A 704 17.84 22.59 18.00
CA SER A 704 18.05 22.90 19.41
C SER A 704 19.02 24.03 19.67
N GLN A 705 20.13 24.07 18.92
CA GLN A 705 21.09 25.18 18.99
C GLN A 705 20.42 26.55 18.80
N THR A 706 19.35 26.63 18.01
CA THR A 706 18.62 27.89 17.79
C THR A 706 17.82 28.31 19.01
N TYR A 707 16.94 27.43 19.52
CA TYR A 707 16.05 27.78 20.62
C TYR A 707 16.74 27.85 21.99
N PHE A 708 17.93 27.27 22.13
CA PHE A 708 18.77 27.47 23.31
C PHE A 708 19.64 28.75 23.27
N ASN A 709 19.88 29.34 22.11
CA ASN A 709 20.74 30.52 21.98
C ASN A 709 19.96 31.81 21.68
N LYS A 710 18.75 31.70 21.15
CA LYS A 710 17.92 32.85 20.76
C LYS A 710 16.48 32.67 21.24
N PRO A 711 15.79 33.75 21.65
CA PRO A 711 14.35 33.73 21.86
C PRO A 711 13.63 33.21 20.61
N THR A 712 12.87 32.13 20.77
CA THR A 712 12.33 31.37 19.63
C THR A 712 10.83 31.11 19.79
N VAL A 713 10.13 31.09 18.66
CA VAL A 713 8.76 30.61 18.49
C VAL A 713 8.82 29.33 17.68
N VAL A 714 8.34 28.23 18.25
CA VAL A 714 8.16 26.95 17.56
C VAL A 714 6.70 26.87 17.11
N HIS A 715 6.51 26.80 15.80
CA HIS A 715 5.23 26.77 15.15
C HIS A 715 4.94 25.36 14.62
N PHE A 716 4.15 24.61 15.37
CA PHE A 716 3.66 23.29 15.00
C PHE A 716 2.43 23.43 14.11
N HIS A 717 2.54 23.02 12.85
CA HIS A 717 1.45 22.99 11.89
C HIS A 717 0.86 21.57 11.84
N ILE A 718 -0.30 21.38 12.46
CA ILE A 718 -0.92 20.07 12.66
C ILE A 718 -2.11 19.91 11.70
N GLY A 719 -1.98 18.95 10.78
CA GLY A 719 -3.04 18.56 9.86
C GLY A 719 -3.74 17.27 10.30
N THR A 720 -4.16 16.45 9.35
CA THR A 720 -4.71 15.11 9.63
C THR A 720 -3.60 14.19 10.14
N VAL A 721 -3.87 13.46 11.23
CA VAL A 721 -2.92 12.58 11.91
C VAL A 721 -3.59 11.24 12.15
N ASP A 722 -2.89 10.15 11.85
CA ASP A 722 -3.44 8.80 11.95
C ASP A 722 -3.45 8.31 13.41
N ASN A 723 -2.36 8.54 14.15
CA ASN A 723 -2.24 8.14 15.56
C ASN A 723 -2.36 9.34 16.52
N ILE A 724 -3.59 9.68 16.91
CA ILE A 724 -3.88 10.78 17.85
C ILE A 724 -3.35 10.49 19.27
N HIS A 725 -3.32 9.22 19.69
CA HIS A 725 -2.82 8.84 21.02
C HIS A 725 -1.34 9.16 21.18
N LEU A 726 -0.52 8.83 20.17
CA LEU A 726 0.90 9.17 20.18
C LEU A 726 1.13 10.70 20.17
N LEU A 727 0.37 11.42 19.33
CA LEU A 727 0.40 12.89 19.31
C LEU A 727 0.08 13.47 20.70
N ASN A 728 -0.93 12.92 21.36
CA ASN A 728 -1.32 13.32 22.71
C ASN A 728 -0.17 13.17 23.70
N SER A 729 0.49 12.01 23.74
CA SER A 729 1.61 11.76 24.65
C SER A 729 2.83 12.66 24.38
N ILE A 730 3.11 12.95 23.10
CA ILE A 730 4.16 13.91 22.70
C ILE A 730 3.80 15.32 23.18
N LEU A 731 2.61 15.82 22.85
CA LEU A 731 2.22 17.19 23.16
C LEU A 731 2.00 17.42 24.64
N PHE A 732 1.44 16.43 25.35
CA PHE A 732 1.35 16.45 26.81
C PHE A 732 2.73 16.62 27.43
N SER A 733 3.69 15.81 27.00
CA SER A 733 5.05 15.85 27.55
C SER A 733 5.77 17.16 27.25
N LEU A 734 5.75 17.59 25.98
CA LEU A 734 6.41 18.82 25.54
C LEU A 734 5.79 20.09 26.16
N CYS A 735 4.46 20.15 26.32
CA CYS A 735 3.81 21.35 26.85
C CYS A 735 3.98 21.48 28.37
N LEU A 736 3.86 20.38 29.12
CA LEU A 736 3.90 20.39 30.58
C LEU A 736 5.32 20.31 31.14
N PHE A 737 6.12 19.36 30.65
CA PHE A 737 7.46 19.08 31.17
C PHE A 737 8.57 19.75 30.35
N ARG A 738 8.23 20.37 29.21
CA ARG A 738 9.21 20.93 28.26
C ARG A 738 10.25 19.91 27.79
N SER A 739 9.91 18.64 27.89
CA SER A 739 10.78 17.53 27.52
C SER A 739 9.94 16.33 27.13
N CYS A 740 10.50 15.49 26.28
CA CYS A 740 9.91 14.21 25.91
C CYS A 740 11.02 13.16 25.75
N SER A 741 10.67 11.91 26.03
CA SER A 741 11.56 10.75 25.91
C SER A 741 10.83 9.70 25.09
N PHE A 742 11.41 9.31 23.96
CA PHE A 742 10.91 8.25 23.09
C PHE A 742 12.06 7.31 22.75
N SER A 743 11.94 6.07 23.21
CA SER A 743 12.98 5.05 23.08
C SER A 743 14.35 5.58 23.57
N GLN A 744 15.34 5.64 22.69
CA GLN A 744 16.70 6.11 23.02
C GLN A 744 16.89 7.63 22.85
N THR A 745 15.86 8.38 22.44
CA THR A 745 15.96 9.81 22.12
C THR A 745 15.21 10.66 23.12
N VAL A 746 15.92 11.64 23.68
CA VAL A 746 15.36 12.61 24.62
C VAL A 746 15.52 14.00 24.08
N VAL A 747 14.45 14.79 24.18
CA VAL A 747 14.45 16.21 23.80
C VAL A 747 14.07 17.03 25.00
N HIS A 748 14.78 18.14 25.17
CA HIS A 748 14.48 19.19 26.13
C HIS A 748 14.41 20.52 25.39
N VAL A 749 13.40 21.32 25.73
CA VAL A 749 13.15 22.63 25.14
C VAL A 749 13.11 23.69 26.25
N PRO A 750 13.84 24.80 26.14
CA PRO A 750 13.85 25.82 27.18
C PRO A 750 12.48 26.45 27.43
N LEU A 751 12.20 26.79 28.69
CA LEU A 751 10.94 27.40 29.14
C LEU A 751 10.59 28.71 28.42
N GLN A 752 11.59 29.49 27.98
CA GLN A 752 11.39 30.75 27.24
C GLN A 752 10.90 30.57 25.79
N THR A 753 10.91 29.33 25.28
CA THR A 753 10.45 29.00 23.94
C THR A 753 8.93 29.02 23.90
N VAL A 754 8.36 29.76 22.94
CA VAL A 754 6.91 29.88 22.78
C VAL A 754 6.43 28.87 21.75
N PHE A 755 5.40 28.10 22.06
CA PHE A 755 4.79 27.12 21.17
C PHE A 755 3.49 27.67 20.60
N PHE A 756 3.36 27.64 19.28
CA PHE A 756 2.09 27.84 18.57
C PHE A 756 1.69 26.54 17.89
N PHE A 757 0.48 26.07 18.19
CA PHE A 757 -0.14 24.93 17.55
C PHE A 757 -1.18 25.44 16.55
N GLU A 758 -0.83 25.41 15.25
CA GLU A 758 -1.75 25.75 14.16
C GLU A 758 -2.52 24.50 13.74
N LEU A 759 -3.85 24.53 13.91
CA LEU A 759 -4.73 23.45 13.48
C LEU A 759 -5.28 23.73 12.08
N GLU A 760 -5.22 22.72 11.20
CA GLU A 760 -5.96 22.75 9.94
C GLU A 760 -7.48 22.87 10.19
N SER A 761 -8.17 23.67 9.38
CA SER A 761 -9.58 24.00 9.62
C SER A 761 -10.50 22.78 9.52
N SER A 762 -10.15 21.79 8.68
CA SER A 762 -10.85 20.50 8.57
C SER A 762 -10.66 19.60 9.79
N ALA A 763 -9.50 19.66 10.43
CA ALA A 763 -9.14 18.81 11.56
C ALA A 763 -9.44 19.45 12.93
N PHE A 764 -9.78 20.75 12.94
CA PHE A 764 -9.90 21.57 14.15
C PHE A 764 -10.77 20.95 15.25
N TRP A 765 -12.03 20.60 14.95
CA TRP A 765 -12.96 20.14 15.98
C TRP A 765 -12.57 18.78 16.54
N ASN A 766 -12.12 17.85 15.68
CA ASN A 766 -11.63 16.56 16.13
C ASN A 766 -10.38 16.75 17.00
N LEU A 767 -9.36 17.44 16.50
CA LEU A 767 -8.10 17.60 17.25
C LEU A 767 -8.26 18.43 18.52
N GLN A 768 -9.07 19.49 18.53
CA GLN A 768 -9.27 20.30 19.73
C GLN A 768 -9.92 19.50 20.86
N GLN A 769 -10.83 18.58 20.53
CA GLN A 769 -11.49 17.74 21.52
C GLN A 769 -10.64 16.53 21.89
N SER A 770 -10.05 15.87 20.90
CA SER A 770 -9.30 14.62 21.06
C SER A 770 -7.91 14.85 21.64
N VAL A 771 -7.29 16.03 21.43
CA VAL A 771 -5.98 16.34 22.01
C VAL A 771 -6.12 16.97 23.40
N PHE A 772 -5.69 16.24 24.44
CA PHE A 772 -5.95 16.59 25.84
C PHE A 772 -5.48 18.00 26.22
N ILE A 773 -4.24 18.37 25.86
CA ILE A 773 -3.64 19.63 26.31
C ILE A 773 -4.32 20.87 25.69
N PHE A 774 -4.92 20.75 24.50
CA PHE A 774 -5.51 21.86 23.77
C PHE A 774 -6.72 22.47 24.49
N ARG A 775 -7.43 21.70 25.32
CA ARG A 775 -8.55 22.16 26.15
C ARG A 775 -8.14 23.25 27.15
N PHE A 776 -6.84 23.30 27.49
CA PHE A 776 -6.29 24.21 28.50
C PHE A 776 -5.45 25.36 27.92
N LEU A 777 -5.26 25.41 26.60
CA LEU A 777 -4.45 26.45 25.95
C LEU A 777 -5.29 27.69 25.61
N PRO A 778 -4.69 28.90 25.67
CA PRO A 778 -5.28 30.08 25.05
C PRO A 778 -5.53 29.86 23.55
N VAL A 779 -6.78 30.02 23.12
CA VAL A 779 -7.19 29.78 21.73
C VAL A 779 -7.35 31.11 20.98
N HIS A 780 -6.61 31.25 19.88
CA HIS A 780 -6.78 32.31 18.89
C HIS A 780 -7.55 31.76 17.69
N ASN A 781 -8.86 32.02 17.62
CA ASN A 781 -9.71 31.56 16.52
C ASN A 781 -10.01 32.70 15.53
N LEU A 782 -9.51 32.56 14.30
CA LEU A 782 -9.77 33.50 13.21
C LEU A 782 -11.09 33.16 12.52
N THR A 783 -12.10 34.02 12.65
CA THR A 783 -13.44 33.81 12.07
C THR A 783 -13.67 34.54 10.75
N LYS A 784 -12.95 35.64 10.53
CA LYS A 784 -13.06 36.50 9.35
C LYS A 784 -11.74 37.18 9.02
N VAL A 785 -11.63 37.71 7.81
CA VAL A 785 -10.53 38.56 7.37
C VAL A 785 -10.57 39.90 8.11
N ASP A 786 -9.44 40.32 8.69
CA ASP A 786 -9.27 41.67 9.25
C ASP A 786 -8.51 42.56 8.26
N PHE A 787 -9.23 43.41 7.54
CA PHE A 787 -8.65 44.30 6.54
C PHE A 787 -7.70 45.36 7.13
N ASN A 788 -7.70 45.59 8.44
CA ASN A 788 -6.67 46.44 9.06
C ASN A 788 -5.28 45.82 8.98
N GLU A 789 -5.18 44.50 8.80
CA GLU A 789 -3.92 43.79 8.58
C GLU A 789 -3.51 43.73 7.10
N LEU A 790 -4.24 44.41 6.20
CA LEU A 790 -3.90 44.47 4.79
C LEU A 790 -2.51 45.09 4.60
N LEU A 791 -1.60 44.31 4.02
CA LEU A 791 -0.27 44.77 3.60
C LEU A 791 -0.38 45.63 2.34
N HIS A 792 -1.02 46.79 2.45
CA HIS A 792 -1.33 47.68 1.33
C HIS A 792 -0.09 48.12 0.55
N THR A 793 1.11 48.10 1.13
CA THR A 793 2.37 48.43 0.47
C THR A 793 2.87 47.38 -0.51
N ARG A 794 2.25 46.19 -0.55
CA ARG A 794 2.60 45.15 -1.52
C ARG A 794 2.42 45.64 -2.97
N PRO A 795 3.37 45.37 -3.88
CA PRO A 795 3.33 45.88 -5.25
C PRO A 795 2.07 45.50 -6.03
N ASP A 796 1.60 44.25 -5.90
CA ASP A 796 0.40 43.76 -6.58
C ASP A 796 -0.87 44.48 -6.11
N ILE A 797 -0.99 44.71 -4.80
CA ILE A 797 -2.11 45.44 -4.21
C ILE A 797 -2.09 46.91 -4.66
N GLN A 798 -0.93 47.56 -4.61
CA GLN A 798 -0.77 48.95 -5.08
C GLN A 798 -1.11 49.09 -6.55
N PHE A 799 -0.62 48.16 -7.38
CA PHE A 799 -0.84 48.20 -8.82
C PHE A 799 -2.32 48.06 -9.17
N VAL A 800 -2.99 47.07 -8.57
CA VAL A 800 -4.42 46.85 -8.76
C VAL A 800 -5.23 48.03 -8.23
N SER A 801 -4.98 48.50 -7.01
CA SER A 801 -5.72 49.64 -6.42
C SER A 801 -5.58 50.91 -7.25
N LYS A 802 -4.40 51.23 -7.79
CA LYS A 802 -4.22 52.40 -8.67
C LYS A 802 -5.02 52.30 -9.97
N TYR A 803 -5.12 51.10 -10.55
CA TYR A 803 -6.00 50.86 -11.70
C TYR A 803 -7.48 50.99 -11.32
N LEU A 804 -7.90 50.44 -10.17
CA LEU A 804 -9.26 50.59 -9.65
C LEU A 804 -9.64 52.06 -9.38
N ASP A 805 -8.69 52.86 -8.90
CA ASP A 805 -8.84 54.30 -8.71
C ASP A 805 -8.96 55.05 -10.04
N ALA A 806 -8.13 54.70 -11.04
CA ALA A 806 -8.22 55.28 -12.38
C ALA A 806 -9.53 54.95 -13.10
N ILE A 807 -10.14 53.79 -12.79
CA ILE A 807 -11.48 53.40 -13.25
C ILE A 807 -12.53 54.27 -12.56
N GLU A 808 -12.48 54.39 -11.23
CA GLU A 808 -13.47 55.16 -10.47
C GLU A 808 -13.45 56.66 -10.82
N THR A 809 -12.26 57.21 -11.06
CA THR A 809 -12.05 58.61 -11.45
C THR A 809 -12.18 58.85 -12.96
N GLN A 810 -12.42 57.81 -13.77
CA GLN A 810 -12.49 57.85 -15.24
C GLN A 810 -11.21 58.34 -15.93
N ILE A 811 -10.08 58.45 -15.22
CA ILE A 811 -8.76 58.80 -15.77
C ILE A 811 -8.33 57.80 -16.85
N ILE A 812 -8.80 56.55 -16.75
CA ILE A 812 -8.45 55.48 -17.69
C ILE A 812 -8.87 55.77 -19.14
N GLU A 813 -9.89 56.62 -19.35
CA GLU A 813 -10.33 57.06 -20.68
C GLU A 813 -9.45 58.19 -21.23
N GLN A 814 -8.75 58.93 -20.38
CA GLN A 814 -8.05 60.15 -20.76
C GLN A 814 -6.55 59.93 -20.96
N GLN A 815 -5.92 59.04 -20.18
CA GLN A 815 -4.48 58.78 -20.25
C GLN A 815 -4.11 57.35 -19.87
N ASP A 816 -2.91 56.93 -20.28
CA ASP A 816 -2.27 55.68 -19.85
C ASP A 816 -1.84 55.77 -18.38
N VAL A 817 -2.08 54.71 -17.60
CA VAL A 817 -1.78 54.69 -16.15
C VAL A 817 -0.33 54.26 -15.92
N ASP A 818 0.53 55.19 -15.49
CA ASP A 818 1.90 54.89 -15.05
C ASP A 818 1.96 54.68 -13.54
N VAL A 819 1.80 53.42 -13.14
CA VAL A 819 1.76 53.01 -11.73
C VAL A 819 3.11 53.22 -11.03
N ASN A 820 4.22 53.16 -11.78
CA ASN A 820 5.59 53.23 -11.25
C ASN A 820 6.00 54.65 -10.85
N LYS A 821 5.40 55.67 -11.48
CA LYS A 821 5.62 57.09 -11.11
C LYS A 821 4.66 57.62 -10.06
N SER A 822 3.61 56.85 -9.75
CA SER A 822 2.55 57.27 -8.83
C SER A 822 2.95 57.01 -7.37
N LYS A 823 2.65 57.95 -6.46
CA LYS A 823 2.87 57.77 -5.00
C LYS A 823 2.17 56.49 -4.48
N VAL A 824 2.70 55.94 -3.40
CA VAL A 824 2.06 54.82 -2.69
C VAL A 824 0.69 55.30 -2.19
N MET A 825 -0.35 54.56 -2.57
CA MET A 825 -1.73 54.81 -2.14
C MET A 825 -1.89 54.40 -0.69
N ASP A 826 -2.60 55.20 0.10
CA ASP A 826 -2.83 54.92 1.50
C ASP A 826 -3.72 53.67 1.70
N SER A 827 -3.60 53.06 2.88
CA SER A 827 -4.32 51.83 3.23
C SER A 827 -5.83 52.00 3.15
N ARG A 828 -6.37 53.15 3.59
CA ARG A 828 -7.80 53.40 3.64
C ARG A 828 -8.38 53.42 2.23
N ARG A 829 -7.74 54.16 1.31
CA ARG A 829 -8.16 54.21 -0.09
C ARG A 829 -8.05 52.86 -0.79
N CYS A 830 -6.99 52.08 -0.51
CA CYS A 830 -6.86 50.71 -1.00
C CYS A 830 -8.03 49.82 -0.55
N ILE A 831 -8.39 49.88 0.75
CA ILE A 831 -9.50 49.10 1.31
C ILE A 831 -10.83 49.54 0.69
N GLU A 832 -11.08 50.84 0.53
CA GLU A 832 -12.30 51.36 -0.10
C GLU A 832 -12.49 50.82 -1.52
N LEU A 833 -11.43 50.83 -2.34
CA LEU A 833 -11.45 50.32 -3.71
C LEU A 833 -11.63 48.81 -3.77
N LEU A 834 -10.87 48.04 -2.99
CA LEU A 834 -11.03 46.60 -2.90
C LEU A 834 -12.42 46.22 -2.37
N ASN A 835 -13.00 47.03 -1.49
CA ASN A 835 -14.34 46.80 -0.98
C ASN A 835 -15.38 46.88 -2.08
N LYS A 836 -15.32 47.94 -2.89
CA LYS A 836 -16.25 48.18 -4.01
C LYS A 836 -16.14 47.13 -5.11
N TYR A 837 -14.92 46.80 -5.55
CA TYR A 837 -14.71 45.97 -6.75
C TYR A 837 -14.56 44.47 -6.46
N PHE A 838 -14.31 44.07 -5.22
CA PHE A 838 -14.12 42.67 -4.86
C PHE A 838 -15.00 42.24 -3.67
N ILE A 839 -14.90 42.90 -2.51
CA ILE A 839 -15.53 42.42 -1.27
C ILE A 839 -17.07 42.42 -1.35
N GLN A 840 -17.68 43.51 -1.83
CA GLN A 840 -19.15 43.64 -1.92
C GLN A 840 -19.79 42.62 -2.86
N GLN A 841 -19.02 42.08 -3.80
CA GLN A 841 -19.49 41.05 -4.73
C GLN A 841 -19.40 39.63 -4.14
N LYS A 842 -18.82 39.48 -2.95
CA LYS A 842 -18.64 38.20 -2.26
C LYS A 842 -19.52 38.10 -1.03
N ASP A 843 -19.81 36.87 -0.66
CA ASP A 843 -20.35 36.55 0.66
C ASP A 843 -19.25 36.78 1.71
N GLN A 844 -19.46 37.79 2.57
CA GLN A 844 -18.51 38.19 3.61
C GLN A 844 -18.18 37.05 4.59
N GLN A 845 -19.11 36.09 4.77
CA GLN A 845 -18.90 34.94 5.65
C GLN A 845 -17.82 34.00 5.14
N TYR A 846 -17.58 33.95 3.81
CA TYR A 846 -16.65 33.01 3.18
C TYR A 846 -15.41 33.69 2.60
N LEU A 847 -15.22 34.97 2.86
CA LEU A 847 -14.10 35.74 2.34
C LEU A 847 -12.78 35.32 3.00
N THR A 848 -11.73 35.17 2.21
CA THR A 848 -10.40 34.72 2.67
C THR A 848 -9.28 35.55 2.05
N TRP A 849 -8.11 35.62 2.71
CA TRP A 849 -6.92 36.26 2.16
C TRP A 849 -6.44 35.57 0.89
N THR A 850 -6.63 34.25 0.78
CA THR A 850 -6.30 33.49 -0.43
C THR A 850 -7.08 34.00 -1.64
N GLN A 851 -8.38 34.25 -1.49
CA GLN A 851 -9.20 34.78 -2.60
C GLN A 851 -8.79 36.20 -2.97
N LEU A 852 -8.47 37.05 -1.98
CA LEU A 852 -7.96 38.39 -2.25
C LEU A 852 -6.61 38.34 -2.98
N ASN A 853 -5.68 37.47 -2.55
CA ASN A 853 -4.41 37.27 -3.24
C ASN A 853 -4.59 36.78 -4.68
N ILE A 854 -5.52 35.86 -4.94
CA ILE A 854 -5.84 35.41 -6.30
C ILE A 854 -6.33 36.58 -7.15
N PHE A 855 -7.25 37.39 -6.60
CA PHE A 855 -7.73 38.59 -7.26
C PHE A 855 -6.58 39.55 -7.58
N THR A 856 -5.78 39.93 -6.59
CA THR A 856 -4.73 40.94 -6.79
C THR A 856 -3.66 40.47 -7.76
N LEU A 857 -3.24 39.20 -7.70
CA LEU A 857 -2.21 38.67 -8.58
C LEU A 857 -2.67 38.54 -10.04
N ILE A 858 -3.89 38.06 -10.29
CA ILE A 858 -4.43 37.96 -11.66
C ILE A 858 -4.64 39.34 -12.25
N PHE A 859 -5.29 40.25 -11.51
CA PHE A 859 -5.57 41.58 -12.03
C PHE A 859 -4.31 42.43 -12.18
N SER A 860 -3.30 42.24 -11.33
CA SER A 860 -1.99 42.85 -11.56
C SER A 860 -1.40 42.40 -12.90
N SER A 861 -1.53 41.11 -13.26
CA SER A 861 -1.06 40.59 -14.55
C SER A 861 -1.88 41.09 -15.74
N LEU A 862 -3.22 41.14 -15.60
CA LEU A 862 -4.12 41.61 -16.66
C LEU A 862 -3.94 43.11 -16.92
N PHE A 863 -3.82 43.91 -15.88
CA PHE A 863 -3.59 45.35 -16.00
C PHE A 863 -2.20 45.66 -16.54
N ASP A 864 -1.17 44.90 -16.17
CA ASP A 864 0.17 45.04 -16.77
C ASP A 864 0.13 44.75 -18.28
N GLY A 865 -0.49 43.66 -18.71
CA GLY A 865 -0.66 43.35 -20.13
C GLY A 865 -1.52 44.38 -20.87
N PHE A 866 -2.61 44.85 -20.25
CA PHE A 866 -3.44 45.93 -20.79
C PHE A 866 -2.63 47.21 -21.03
N SER A 867 -1.77 47.58 -20.09
CA SER A 867 -0.93 48.78 -20.18
C SER A 867 0.09 48.75 -21.32
N LYS A 868 0.52 47.55 -21.72
CA LYS A 868 1.52 47.32 -22.78
C LYS A 868 0.90 47.04 -24.14
N CYS A 869 -0.40 46.74 -24.19
CA CYS A 869 -1.10 46.38 -25.41
C CYS A 869 -1.30 47.61 -26.31
N GLY A 870 -0.70 47.58 -27.50
CA GLY A 870 -0.81 48.67 -28.48
C GLY A 870 -2.25 48.98 -28.90
N TYR A 871 -3.13 47.97 -28.95
CA TYR A 871 -4.55 48.13 -29.32
C TYR A 871 -5.39 48.84 -28.27
N PHE A 872 -4.91 48.94 -27.03
CA PHE A 872 -5.66 49.48 -25.90
C PHE A 872 -5.12 50.82 -25.39
N ARG A 873 -4.07 51.37 -26.00
CA ARG A 873 -3.56 52.71 -25.67
C ARG A 873 -4.57 53.80 -26.02
N VAL A 874 -4.55 54.92 -25.30
CA VAL A 874 -5.54 56.01 -25.49
C VAL A 874 -5.44 56.59 -26.91
N ASP A 875 -4.22 56.74 -27.41
CA ASP A 875 -3.91 57.25 -28.76
C ASP A 875 -4.32 56.29 -29.88
N ALA A 876 -4.54 55.01 -29.58
CA ALA A 876 -4.93 53.98 -30.55
C ALA A 876 -6.45 53.81 -30.72
N LEU A 877 -7.27 54.44 -29.86
CA LEU A 877 -8.72 54.21 -29.79
C LEU A 877 -9.52 55.44 -30.21
N ASP A 878 -10.43 55.27 -31.18
CA ASP A 878 -11.37 56.32 -31.59
C ASP A 878 -12.43 56.64 -30.52
N ASN A 879 -12.77 55.65 -29.69
CA ASN A 879 -13.71 55.79 -28.57
C ASN A 879 -13.01 55.37 -27.27
N PRO A 880 -12.52 56.32 -26.47
CA PRO A 880 -11.80 56.02 -25.24
C PRO A 880 -12.64 55.26 -24.19
N LYS A 881 -13.97 55.31 -24.26
CA LYS A 881 -14.88 54.51 -23.40
C LYS A 881 -14.68 53.00 -23.56
N LEU A 882 -14.15 52.54 -24.69
CA LEU A 882 -13.87 51.12 -24.91
C LEU A 882 -12.86 50.57 -23.89
N ARG A 883 -11.90 51.39 -23.42
CA ARG A 883 -10.95 50.99 -22.37
C ARG A 883 -11.67 50.64 -21.08
N MET A 884 -12.67 51.45 -20.73
CA MET A 884 -13.52 51.23 -19.58
C MET A 884 -14.32 49.92 -19.75
N ASP A 885 -14.95 49.71 -20.91
CA ASP A 885 -15.72 48.49 -21.19
C ASP A 885 -14.87 47.22 -21.06
N ILE A 886 -13.65 47.22 -21.62
CA ILE A 886 -12.72 46.08 -21.57
C ILE A 886 -12.36 45.74 -20.13
N ILE A 887 -11.97 46.74 -19.36
CA ILE A 887 -11.52 46.57 -17.97
C ILE A 887 -12.69 46.17 -17.06
N GLN A 888 -13.88 46.76 -17.26
CA GLN A 888 -15.08 46.35 -16.54
C GLN A 888 -15.45 44.91 -16.87
N ALA A 889 -15.29 44.47 -18.12
CA ALA A 889 -15.48 43.07 -18.49
C ALA A 889 -14.44 42.14 -17.82
N PHE A 890 -13.18 42.57 -17.69
CA PHE A 890 -12.18 41.82 -16.92
C PHE A 890 -12.61 41.70 -15.45
N ILE A 891 -13.03 42.80 -14.82
CA ILE A 891 -13.49 42.81 -13.42
C ILE A 891 -14.72 41.91 -13.25
N ALA A 892 -15.66 41.93 -14.19
CA ALA A 892 -16.81 41.03 -14.19
C ALA A 892 -16.40 39.55 -14.24
N SER A 893 -15.28 39.23 -14.90
CA SER A 893 -14.72 37.87 -14.95
C SER A 893 -14.02 37.43 -13.64
N SER A 894 -13.81 38.33 -12.67
CA SER A 894 -13.09 38.05 -11.42
C SER A 894 -13.63 36.84 -10.65
N ASN A 895 -14.94 36.60 -10.74
CA ASN A 895 -15.62 35.49 -10.09
C ASN A 895 -15.17 34.11 -10.60
N GLN A 896 -14.70 34.03 -11.84
CA GLN A 896 -14.23 32.78 -12.47
C GLN A 896 -12.93 32.29 -11.82
N PHE A 897 -12.13 33.20 -11.30
CA PHE A 897 -10.85 32.86 -10.68
C PHE A 897 -10.94 32.74 -9.16
N THR A 898 -11.90 33.44 -8.54
CA THR A 898 -11.96 33.62 -7.07
C THR A 898 -13.10 32.88 -6.38
N SER A 899 -14.10 32.35 -7.11
CA SER A 899 -15.36 31.88 -6.50
C SER A 899 -16.02 30.63 -7.11
N LEU A 900 -15.33 29.85 -7.94
CA LEU A 900 -15.93 28.61 -8.43
C LEU A 900 -15.89 27.52 -7.33
N SER A 901 -17.02 27.42 -6.62
CA SER A 901 -17.48 26.39 -5.66
C SER A 901 -16.63 26.07 -4.44
N VAL A 902 -16.40 27.09 -3.62
CA VAL A 902 -15.92 26.89 -2.24
C VAL A 902 -17.02 27.10 -1.20
N LYS A 903 -18.21 27.59 -1.59
CA LYS A 903 -19.30 27.88 -0.64
C LYS A 903 -19.90 26.61 -0.03
N SER A 904 -20.26 25.60 -0.83
CA SER A 904 -20.76 24.30 -0.32
C SER A 904 -19.72 23.54 0.51
N VAL A 905 -18.45 23.51 0.04
CA VAL A 905 -17.33 22.92 0.79
C VAL A 905 -17.11 23.64 2.11
N ARG A 906 -17.15 24.98 2.12
CA ARG A 906 -16.91 25.80 3.31
C ARG A 906 -18.09 25.83 4.27
N GLU A 907 -19.32 25.79 3.76
CA GLU A 907 -20.55 25.59 4.55
C GLU A 907 -20.46 24.28 5.32
N ARG A 908 -19.99 23.20 4.68
CA ARG A 908 -19.85 21.90 5.31
C ARG A 908 -18.58 21.77 6.17
N GLN A 909 -17.46 22.47 5.85
CA GLN A 909 -16.33 22.66 6.77
C GLN A 909 -16.71 23.47 8.02
N SER A 910 -17.69 24.37 7.92
CA SER A 910 -18.24 25.05 9.10
C SER A 910 -19.28 24.22 9.86
N ASN A 911 -19.89 23.21 9.22
CA ASN A 911 -20.99 22.39 9.75
C ASN A 911 -20.56 20.93 10.07
N SER A 912 -19.28 20.58 9.99
CA SER A 912 -18.74 19.22 10.16
C SER A 912 -18.77 18.71 11.62
N GLY A 913 -19.79 19.11 12.39
CA GLY A 913 -20.13 18.57 13.70
C GLY A 913 -21.01 17.32 13.65
N ASP A 914 -21.62 16.98 12.50
CA ASP A 914 -22.53 15.84 12.35
C ASP A 914 -21.95 14.72 11.45
N ASN A 915 -22.11 13.47 11.90
CA ASN A 915 -21.48 12.23 11.43
C ASN A 915 -21.62 11.85 9.94
N ILE A 916 -20.71 10.94 9.52
CA ILE A 916 -20.57 10.21 8.24
C ILE A 916 -19.87 11.00 7.12
N TYR A 917 -18.55 10.93 7.11
CA TYR A 917 -17.66 11.54 6.13
C TYR A 917 -17.36 10.56 4.98
N ASP A 918 -18.04 10.69 3.84
CA ASP A 918 -17.59 10.12 2.56
C ASP A 918 -16.94 11.25 1.73
N PRO A 919 -15.61 11.41 1.80
CA PRO A 919 -14.91 12.48 1.11
C PRO A 919 -15.05 12.42 -0.42
N GLY A 920 -15.28 11.24 -0.99
CA GLY A 920 -15.42 11.03 -2.44
C GLY A 920 -16.73 11.63 -2.98
N LYS A 921 -17.83 11.43 -2.26
CA LYS A 921 -19.15 11.94 -2.67
C LYS A 921 -19.23 13.47 -2.56
N VAL A 922 -18.65 14.05 -1.53
CA VAL A 922 -18.71 15.51 -1.24
C VAL A 922 -17.87 16.35 -2.22
N LEU A 923 -16.69 15.87 -2.63
CA LEU A 923 -15.90 16.55 -3.65
C LEU A 923 -16.66 16.61 -4.98
N SER A 924 -17.30 15.50 -5.38
CA SER A 924 -18.01 15.41 -6.66
C SER A 924 -19.19 16.40 -6.78
N GLU A 925 -19.95 16.62 -5.71
CA GLU A 925 -21.07 17.58 -5.68
C GLU A 925 -20.61 19.04 -5.61
N SER A 926 -19.40 19.28 -5.10
CA SER A 926 -18.87 20.62 -4.83
C SER A 926 -17.95 21.15 -5.91
N ILE A 927 -17.63 20.38 -6.95
CA ILE A 927 -16.81 20.82 -8.08
C ILE A 927 -17.74 21.43 -9.13
N ILE A 928 -17.56 22.72 -9.46
CA ILE A 928 -18.21 23.28 -10.65
C ILE A 928 -17.62 22.60 -11.87
N ARG A 929 -18.46 21.78 -12.50
CA ARG A 929 -18.11 21.09 -13.73
C ARG A 929 -17.78 22.12 -14.82
N TRP A 930 -16.74 21.81 -15.59
CA TRP A 930 -16.19 22.70 -16.62
C TRP A 930 -17.26 23.12 -17.62
N ASP A 931 -18.14 22.23 -18.04
CA ASP A 931 -19.28 22.46 -18.94
C ASP A 931 -20.18 23.64 -18.52
N LYS A 932 -20.37 23.87 -17.22
CA LYS A 932 -21.22 24.94 -16.68
C LYS A 932 -20.55 26.32 -16.64
N THR A 933 -19.25 26.41 -16.91
CA THR A 933 -18.51 27.68 -16.92
C THR A 933 -18.57 28.36 -18.29
N GLN A 934 -18.66 29.70 -18.30
CA GLN A 934 -18.62 30.53 -19.52
C GLN A 934 -17.53 31.62 -19.36
N PRO A 935 -16.24 31.27 -19.53
CA PRO A 935 -15.17 32.23 -19.34
C PRO A 935 -15.23 33.38 -20.36
N PHE A 936 -14.94 34.60 -19.91
CA PHE A 936 -14.54 35.71 -20.79
C PHE A 936 -13.37 36.44 -20.12
N THR A 937 -12.17 36.30 -20.68
CA THR A 937 -10.98 37.00 -20.20
C THR A 937 -9.99 37.20 -21.35
N VAL A 938 -8.81 37.75 -21.05
CA VAL A 938 -7.73 37.96 -22.02
C VAL A 938 -6.42 37.41 -21.47
N VAL A 939 -5.66 36.76 -22.34
CA VAL A 939 -4.25 36.45 -22.11
C VAL A 939 -3.42 37.30 -23.05
N PHE A 940 -2.40 37.99 -22.53
CA PHE A 940 -1.49 38.77 -23.36
C PHE A 940 -0.31 37.91 -23.81
N THR A 941 0.04 37.98 -25.09
CA THR A 941 1.19 37.28 -25.68
C THR A 941 2.51 37.91 -25.22
N SER A 942 3.65 37.33 -25.62
CA SER A 942 4.97 37.92 -25.36
C SER A 942 5.18 39.29 -26.03
N THR A 943 4.40 39.60 -27.07
CA THR A 943 4.38 40.90 -27.75
C THR A 943 3.32 41.85 -27.18
N SER A 944 2.62 41.44 -26.11
CA SER A 944 1.51 42.17 -25.48
C SER A 944 0.24 42.25 -26.34
N ASP A 945 0.11 41.41 -27.36
CA ASP A 945 -1.12 41.29 -28.15
C ASP A 945 -2.20 40.49 -27.38
N PRO A 946 -3.48 40.87 -27.47
CA PRO A 946 -4.55 40.22 -26.72
C PRO A 946 -5.01 38.93 -27.39
N LEU A 947 -5.01 37.83 -26.63
CA LEU A 947 -5.71 36.58 -26.94
C LEU A 947 -6.97 36.50 -26.08
N PHE A 948 -8.12 36.66 -26.71
CA PHE A 948 -9.41 36.56 -26.04
C PHE A 948 -9.75 35.10 -25.72
N VAL A 949 -10.17 34.86 -24.48
CA VAL A 949 -10.52 33.54 -23.95
C VAL A 949 -12.02 33.49 -23.73
N TYR A 950 -12.73 32.71 -24.55
CA TYR A 950 -14.18 32.49 -24.43
C TYR A 950 -14.60 31.14 -25.00
N LYS A 951 -15.72 30.60 -24.50
CA LYS A 951 -16.33 29.39 -25.08
C LYS A 951 -17.29 29.70 -26.23
N SER A 952 -18.00 30.81 -26.13
CA SER A 952 -18.94 31.28 -27.14
C SER A 952 -18.67 32.75 -27.45
N PRO A 953 -18.68 33.17 -28.72
CA PRO A 953 -18.60 34.59 -29.09
C PRO A 953 -19.67 35.46 -28.42
N ARG A 954 -20.80 34.87 -28.00
CA ARG A 954 -21.86 35.57 -27.25
C ARG A 954 -21.41 36.07 -25.87
N ALA A 955 -20.34 35.52 -25.31
CA ALA A 955 -19.79 35.94 -24.03
C ALA A 955 -18.87 37.17 -24.15
N VAL A 956 -18.55 37.61 -25.38
CA VAL A 956 -17.69 38.76 -25.64
C VAL A 956 -18.53 40.05 -25.58
N PRO A 957 -18.06 41.13 -24.91
CA PRO A 957 -18.74 42.42 -24.91
C PRO A 957 -18.96 42.97 -26.32
N GLU A 958 -20.15 43.51 -26.57
CA GLU A 958 -20.57 43.95 -27.90
C GLU A 958 -19.73 45.14 -28.42
N SER A 959 -19.30 46.04 -27.54
CA SER A 959 -18.41 47.15 -27.89
C SER A 959 -17.05 46.67 -28.40
N LEU A 960 -16.52 45.57 -27.86
CA LEU A 960 -15.29 44.91 -28.29
C LEU A 960 -15.44 44.29 -29.68
N ILE A 961 -16.57 43.62 -29.92
CA ILE A 961 -16.90 43.05 -31.24
C ILE A 961 -16.96 44.17 -32.29
N GLN A 962 -17.67 45.26 -32.00
CA GLN A 962 -17.79 46.40 -32.89
C GLN A 962 -16.44 47.05 -33.21
N TYR A 963 -15.58 47.21 -32.20
CA TYR A 963 -14.25 47.79 -32.37
C TYR A 963 -13.33 46.96 -33.27
N PHE A 964 -13.17 45.66 -32.98
CA PHE A 964 -12.32 44.80 -33.81
C PHE A 964 -12.90 44.55 -35.20
N ASN A 965 -14.23 44.63 -35.35
CA ASN A 965 -14.88 44.63 -36.67
C ASN A 965 -14.61 45.93 -37.45
N ALA A 966 -14.53 47.08 -36.79
CA ALA A 966 -14.15 48.34 -37.43
C ALA A 966 -12.66 48.35 -37.81
N LEU A 967 -11.78 47.87 -36.93
CA LEU A 967 -10.35 47.69 -37.20
C LEU A 967 -10.09 46.75 -38.37
N SER A 968 -10.76 45.59 -38.39
CA SER A 968 -10.62 44.62 -39.49
C SER A 968 -11.14 45.19 -40.81
N LYS A 969 -12.21 45.99 -40.81
CA LYS A 969 -12.66 46.72 -42.01
C LYS A 969 -11.66 47.77 -42.49
N ARG A 970 -10.96 48.46 -41.57
CA ARG A 970 -9.89 49.42 -41.93
C ARG A 970 -8.63 48.74 -42.46
N SER A 971 -8.27 47.58 -41.93
CA SER A 971 -7.10 46.81 -42.40
C SER A 971 -7.39 45.98 -43.66
N ALA A 972 -8.64 45.60 -43.91
CA ALA A 972 -9.08 44.88 -45.11
C ALA A 972 -8.95 45.71 -46.42
N TRP A 973 -8.74 47.04 -46.34
CA TRP A 973 -8.38 47.84 -47.53
C TRP A 973 -7.03 47.45 -48.15
N PHE A 974 -6.18 46.69 -47.45
CA PHE A 974 -4.88 46.21 -47.94
C PHE A 974 -4.77 44.68 -48.11
N SER A 975 -5.77 43.89 -47.70
CA SER A 975 -5.76 42.43 -47.92
C SER A 975 -7.17 41.85 -47.99
N ASN A 976 -7.46 41.05 -49.04
CA ASN A 976 -8.74 40.42 -49.36
C ASN A 976 -9.17 39.28 -48.39
N ALA A 977 -9.00 39.44 -47.08
CA ALA A 977 -9.43 38.46 -46.09
C ALA A 977 -10.37 39.10 -45.05
N THR A 978 -11.62 38.65 -45.02
CA THR A 978 -12.59 38.92 -43.94
C THR A 978 -12.16 38.17 -42.68
N ASN A 979 -11.17 38.71 -41.96
CA ASN A 979 -10.74 38.16 -40.69
C ASN A 979 -11.68 38.61 -39.57
N ASP A 980 -12.74 37.84 -39.36
CA ASP A 980 -13.53 37.90 -38.14
C ASP A 980 -12.60 37.63 -36.93
N VAL A 981 -12.44 38.60 -36.04
CA VAL A 981 -11.49 38.53 -34.91
C VAL A 981 -12.03 37.59 -33.82
N PHE A 982 -13.35 37.48 -33.70
CA PHE A 982 -14.04 36.68 -32.70
C PHE A 982 -14.67 35.42 -33.32
N LYS A 983 -13.84 34.54 -33.88
CA LYS A 983 -14.29 33.28 -34.48
C LYS A 983 -14.82 32.31 -33.42
N ASP A 984 -15.85 31.56 -33.79
CA ASP A 984 -16.20 30.33 -33.09
C ASP A 984 -14.99 29.36 -33.16
N PHE A 985 -14.38 29.07 -32.00
CA PHE A 985 -13.18 28.24 -31.96
C PHE A 985 -13.41 26.84 -32.49
N THR A 986 -14.66 26.33 -32.49
CA THR A 986 -15.01 25.04 -33.11
C THR A 986 -14.78 25.00 -34.62
N LYS A 987 -14.62 26.16 -35.26
CA LYS A 987 -14.33 26.28 -36.69
C LYS A 987 -12.84 26.42 -37.00
N LEU A 988 -11.97 26.48 -35.99
CA LEU A 988 -10.52 26.58 -36.17
C LEU A 988 -9.89 25.20 -36.27
N THR A 989 -8.88 25.08 -37.13
CA THR A 989 -8.09 23.84 -37.25
C THR A 989 -7.10 23.66 -36.10
N HIS A 990 -6.59 22.43 -35.93
CA HIS A 990 -5.50 22.12 -34.99
C HIS A 990 -4.33 23.12 -35.13
N THR A 991 -3.86 23.31 -36.36
CA THR A 991 -2.73 24.19 -36.66
C THR A 991 -3.03 25.66 -36.32
N GLU A 992 -4.26 26.13 -36.58
CA GLU A 992 -4.67 27.50 -36.24
C GLU A 992 -4.72 27.73 -34.72
N LEU A 993 -5.24 26.76 -33.96
CA LEU A 993 -5.23 26.79 -32.49
C LEU A 993 -3.81 26.73 -31.95
N PHE A 994 -2.96 25.87 -32.53
CA PHE A 994 -1.54 25.78 -32.17
C PHE A 994 -0.81 27.10 -32.37
N TYR A 995 -0.99 27.80 -33.50
CA TYR A 995 -0.35 29.11 -33.72
C TYR A 995 -0.71 30.12 -32.65
N LYS A 996 -1.99 30.15 -32.23
CA LYS A 996 -2.44 31.03 -31.15
C LYS A 996 -1.76 30.68 -29.82
N LEU A 997 -1.57 29.40 -29.49
CA LEU A 997 -0.81 29.01 -28.29
C LEU A 997 0.67 29.33 -28.42
N ALA A 998 1.26 29.09 -29.59
CA ALA A 998 2.66 29.36 -29.87
C ALA A 998 2.99 30.85 -29.71
N SER A 999 2.05 31.77 -29.98
CA SER A 999 2.24 33.21 -29.75
C SER A 999 2.40 33.61 -28.28
N LEU A 1000 2.04 32.75 -27.31
CA LEU A 1000 2.30 33.00 -25.89
C LEU A 1000 3.79 32.97 -25.56
N SER A 1001 4.62 32.47 -26.47
CA SER A 1001 6.04 32.25 -26.20
C SER A 1001 6.95 32.56 -27.38
N THR A 1002 8.07 33.22 -27.08
CA THR A 1002 9.15 33.46 -28.04
C THR A 1002 9.99 32.20 -28.33
N LYS A 1003 9.64 31.05 -27.73
CA LYS A 1003 10.38 29.78 -27.86
C LYS A 1003 10.59 29.31 -29.30
N TYR A 1004 9.67 29.60 -30.22
CA TYR A 1004 9.79 29.22 -31.64
C TYR A 1004 10.70 30.16 -32.44
N TRP A 1005 11.10 31.30 -31.86
CA TRP A 1005 11.92 32.29 -32.55
C TRP A 1005 13.40 31.90 -32.51
N ASN A 1006 13.95 31.55 -31.36
CA ASN A 1006 15.40 31.40 -31.19
C ASN A 1006 15.86 30.08 -30.54
N LYS A 1007 15.06 29.02 -30.62
CA LYS A 1007 15.41 27.70 -30.08
C LYS A 1007 15.37 26.63 -31.15
N ALA A 1008 16.18 25.61 -30.94
CA ALA A 1008 16.06 24.34 -31.64
C ALA A 1008 15.16 23.41 -30.79
N ILE A 1009 14.29 22.64 -31.45
CA ILE A 1009 13.25 21.83 -30.81
C ILE A 1009 13.44 20.38 -31.24
N CYS A 1010 13.39 19.45 -30.28
CA CYS A 1010 13.35 18.04 -30.59
C CYS A 1010 11.94 17.63 -31.01
N THR A 1011 11.78 17.02 -32.18
CA THR A 1011 10.48 16.59 -32.71
C THR A 1011 9.89 15.37 -32.00
N LYS A 1012 10.68 14.65 -31.20
CA LYS A 1012 10.21 13.51 -30.38
C LYS A 1012 9.72 13.91 -28.99
N CYS A 1013 10.49 14.73 -28.27
CA CYS A 1013 10.17 15.07 -26.87
C CYS A 1013 9.75 16.52 -26.67
N PHE A 1014 9.71 17.33 -27.75
CA PHE A 1014 9.34 18.75 -27.76
C PHE A 1014 10.17 19.65 -26.82
N ARG A 1015 11.26 19.12 -26.25
CA ARG A 1015 12.21 19.90 -25.45
C ARG A 1015 13.02 20.85 -26.31
N GLN A 1016 13.51 21.90 -25.66
CA GLN A 1016 14.09 23.06 -26.30
C GLN A 1016 15.54 23.23 -25.94
N PHE A 1017 16.31 23.65 -26.93
CA PHE A 1017 17.75 23.78 -26.86
C PHE A 1017 18.20 25.11 -27.47
N PRO A 1018 19.40 25.61 -27.13
CA PRO A 1018 20.03 26.71 -27.85
C PRO A 1018 20.01 26.47 -29.37
N HIS A 1019 19.83 27.53 -30.16
CA HIS A 1019 19.68 27.43 -31.62
C HIS A 1019 20.88 26.76 -32.30
N GLU A 1020 22.08 26.88 -31.73
CA GLU A 1020 23.29 26.25 -32.27
C GLU A 1020 23.30 24.73 -32.07
N GLN A 1021 22.56 24.20 -31.09
CA GLN A 1021 22.57 22.79 -30.76
C GLN A 1021 21.92 21.96 -31.88
N ARG A 1022 22.55 20.82 -32.23
CA ARG A 1022 22.12 19.96 -33.35
C ARG A 1022 21.39 18.69 -32.91
N LEU A 1023 21.67 18.20 -31.70
CA LEU A 1023 21.14 16.94 -31.18
C LEU A 1023 20.50 17.12 -29.81
N CYS A 1024 19.40 16.41 -29.57
CA CYS A 1024 18.75 16.33 -28.28
C CYS A 1024 19.65 15.59 -27.28
N SER A 1025 19.86 16.16 -26.09
CA SER A 1025 20.69 15.52 -25.05
C SER A 1025 20.08 14.21 -24.54
N GLU A 1026 18.75 14.11 -24.50
CA GLU A 1026 18.00 12.94 -24.03
C GLU A 1026 17.69 11.95 -25.16
N CYS A 1027 17.01 12.39 -26.23
CA CYS A 1027 16.55 11.49 -27.29
C CYS A 1027 17.63 11.13 -28.32
N LYS A 1028 18.79 11.81 -28.28
CA LYS A 1028 19.87 11.72 -29.28
C LYS A 1028 19.44 12.01 -30.74
N ASP A 1029 18.23 12.55 -30.92
CA ASP A 1029 17.65 12.85 -32.22
C ASP A 1029 18.05 14.24 -32.72
N SER A 1030 17.93 14.47 -34.03
CA SER A 1030 18.18 15.76 -34.65
C SER A 1030 17.17 16.82 -34.18
N LEU A 1031 17.66 18.05 -33.99
CA LEU A 1031 16.82 19.17 -33.57
C LEU A 1031 16.39 20.00 -34.78
N THR A 1032 15.09 20.28 -34.85
CA THR A 1032 14.50 21.15 -35.87
C THR A 1032 14.55 22.60 -35.40
N LYS A 1033 14.87 23.52 -36.30
CA LYS A 1033 15.04 24.94 -35.98
C LYS A 1033 14.62 25.82 -37.15
N PRO A 1034 14.23 27.08 -36.89
CA PRO A 1034 13.84 27.95 -37.99
C PRO A 1034 15.11 28.34 -38.77
N LYS A 1035 15.00 28.35 -40.11
CA LYS A 1035 16.14 28.65 -41.00
C LYS A 1035 16.67 30.07 -40.78
N THR A 1036 15.76 31.00 -40.54
CA THR A 1036 16.04 32.39 -40.17
C THR A 1036 15.09 32.80 -39.05
N PHE A 1037 15.31 33.99 -38.47
CA PHE A 1037 14.38 34.60 -37.52
C PHE A 1037 13.21 35.33 -38.20
N ASP A 1038 13.06 35.19 -39.52
CA ASP A 1038 11.92 35.74 -40.24
C ASP A 1038 10.63 34.99 -39.88
N SER A 1039 9.55 35.75 -39.80
CA SER A 1039 8.18 35.30 -39.52
C SER A 1039 7.75 34.11 -40.37
N ASN A 1040 8.13 34.06 -41.64
CA ASN A 1040 7.77 32.96 -42.54
C ASN A 1040 8.48 31.65 -42.18
N ASP A 1041 9.77 31.69 -41.83
CA ASP A 1041 10.52 30.49 -41.46
C ASP A 1041 10.14 30.00 -40.06
N VAL A 1042 9.86 30.90 -39.13
CA VAL A 1042 9.27 30.56 -37.83
C VAL A 1042 7.90 29.91 -38.00
N ARG A 1043 7.05 30.45 -38.89
CA ARG A 1043 5.73 29.86 -39.17
C ARG A 1043 5.83 28.49 -39.82
N LYS A 1044 6.79 28.26 -40.72
CA LYS A 1044 7.07 26.92 -41.27
C LYS A 1044 7.43 25.93 -40.17
N LEU A 1045 8.35 26.31 -39.25
CA LEU A 1045 8.70 25.45 -38.11
C LEU A 1045 7.47 25.17 -37.23
N GLN A 1046 6.68 26.19 -36.90
CA GLN A 1046 5.45 26.01 -36.11
C GLN A 1046 4.47 25.06 -36.80
N THR A 1047 4.35 25.13 -38.13
CA THR A 1047 3.50 24.23 -38.92
C THR A 1047 4.01 22.80 -38.88
N GLU A 1048 5.32 22.62 -39.03
CA GLU A 1048 5.97 21.32 -38.96
C GLU A 1048 5.75 20.67 -37.57
N ILE A 1049 5.98 21.43 -36.50
CA ILE A 1049 5.73 20.97 -35.13
C ILE A 1049 4.24 20.68 -34.89
N ALA A 1050 3.34 21.54 -35.36
CA ALA A 1050 1.89 21.31 -35.25
C ALA A 1050 1.47 20.02 -35.96
N ASN A 1051 1.94 19.78 -37.18
CA ASN A 1051 1.60 18.57 -37.94
C ASN A 1051 2.13 17.29 -37.29
N ILE A 1052 3.28 17.37 -36.61
CA ILE A 1052 3.82 16.25 -35.83
C ILE A 1052 2.95 16.01 -34.59
N LEU A 1053 2.63 17.08 -33.85
CA LEU A 1053 1.77 17.02 -32.67
C LEU A 1053 0.37 16.52 -32.99
N GLU A 1054 -0.23 16.91 -34.11
CA GLU A 1054 -1.59 16.49 -34.49
C GLU A 1054 -1.75 14.97 -34.55
N ARG A 1055 -0.67 14.22 -34.84
CA ARG A 1055 -0.66 12.76 -34.86
C ARG A 1055 -0.67 12.13 -33.47
N GLU A 1056 -0.21 12.84 -32.45
CA GLU A 1056 -0.08 12.35 -31.07
C GLU A 1056 -1.13 12.96 -30.13
N TYR A 1057 -1.45 14.25 -30.32
CA TYR A 1057 -2.36 15.02 -29.49
C TYR A 1057 -3.05 16.14 -30.29
N VAL A 1058 -4.36 15.99 -30.50
CA VAL A 1058 -5.16 17.00 -31.20
C VAL A 1058 -5.58 18.13 -30.24
N ILE A 1059 -5.09 19.34 -30.50
CA ILE A 1059 -5.55 20.56 -29.83
C ILE A 1059 -6.98 20.87 -30.28
N THR A 1060 -7.94 20.58 -29.41
CA THR A 1060 -9.34 20.96 -29.57
C THR A 1060 -9.58 22.39 -29.02
N PRO A 1061 -10.70 23.03 -29.38
CA PRO A 1061 -11.11 24.31 -28.79
C PRO A 1061 -11.17 24.26 -27.26
N ASP A 1062 -11.62 23.14 -26.72
CA ASP A 1062 -11.73 22.94 -25.27
C ASP A 1062 -10.35 22.90 -24.60
N ASN A 1063 -9.42 22.12 -25.17
CA ASN A 1063 -8.03 22.03 -24.71
C ASN A 1063 -7.34 23.39 -24.81
N TYR A 1064 -7.56 24.12 -25.90
CA TYR A 1064 -7.05 25.47 -26.11
C TYR A 1064 -7.45 26.45 -25.00
N ILE A 1065 -8.74 26.52 -24.67
CA ILE A 1065 -9.25 27.42 -23.61
C ILE A 1065 -8.68 27.00 -22.25
N LYS A 1066 -8.67 25.70 -21.93
CA LYS A 1066 -8.10 25.18 -20.67
C LYS A 1066 -6.62 25.55 -20.53
N MET A 1067 -5.83 25.37 -21.58
CA MET A 1067 -4.40 25.73 -21.61
C MET A 1067 -4.18 27.23 -21.39
N LEU A 1068 -5.02 28.10 -21.96
CA LEU A 1068 -4.95 29.54 -21.74
C LEU A 1068 -5.26 29.94 -20.29
N LEU A 1069 -6.25 29.32 -19.66
CA LEU A 1069 -6.59 29.58 -18.26
C LEU A 1069 -5.49 29.07 -17.31
N ILE A 1070 -4.89 27.91 -17.61
CA ILE A 1070 -3.72 27.39 -16.89
C ILE A 1070 -2.55 28.37 -17.04
N TRP A 1071 -2.27 28.81 -18.27
CA TRP A 1071 -1.21 29.77 -18.55
C TRP A 1071 -1.40 31.08 -17.77
N LEU A 1072 -2.62 31.62 -17.75
CA LEU A 1072 -2.93 32.82 -16.99
C LEU A 1072 -2.60 32.64 -15.50
N ARG A 1073 -3.04 31.54 -14.87
CA ARG A 1073 -2.71 31.24 -13.45
C ARG A 1073 -1.21 31.16 -13.20
N VAL A 1074 -0.48 30.43 -14.04
CA VAL A 1074 0.99 30.28 -13.89
C VAL A 1074 1.71 31.61 -14.08
N SER A 1075 1.34 32.37 -15.12
CA SER A 1075 1.93 33.69 -15.41
C SER A 1075 1.68 34.69 -14.29
N SER A 1076 0.54 34.59 -13.61
CA SER A 1076 0.21 35.38 -12.41
C SER A 1076 0.81 34.82 -11.11
N ARG A 1077 1.69 33.81 -11.16
CA ARG A 1077 2.35 33.19 -9.99
C ARG A 1077 1.38 32.52 -9.00
N LEU A 1078 0.27 32.00 -9.51
CA LEU A 1078 -0.67 31.21 -8.72
C LEU A 1078 -0.36 29.71 -8.86
N PRO A 1079 -0.48 28.94 -7.76
CA PRO A 1079 -0.42 27.49 -7.84
C PRO A 1079 -1.58 26.95 -8.70
N VAL A 1080 -1.28 25.90 -9.47
CA VAL A 1080 -2.23 25.21 -10.33
C VAL A 1080 -2.40 23.79 -9.83
N LEU A 1081 -3.62 23.50 -9.36
CA LEU A 1081 -4.08 22.15 -9.07
C LEU A 1081 -5.15 21.82 -10.11
N ILE A 1082 -4.96 20.73 -10.85
CA ILE A 1082 -5.92 20.24 -11.84
C ILE A 1082 -6.45 18.91 -11.31
N MET A 1083 -7.76 18.82 -11.19
CA MET A 1083 -8.44 17.59 -10.83
C MET A 1083 -9.20 17.09 -12.07
N GLY A 1084 -8.83 15.91 -12.54
CA GLY A 1084 -9.45 15.24 -13.67
C GLY A 1084 -9.62 13.76 -13.36
N GLU A 1085 -10.50 13.09 -14.10
CA GLU A 1085 -10.53 11.63 -14.14
C GLU A 1085 -9.24 11.12 -14.82
N THR A 1086 -8.94 9.83 -14.70
CA THR A 1086 -7.71 9.22 -15.23
C THR A 1086 -7.56 9.26 -16.76
N GLY A 1087 -8.62 9.62 -17.48
CA GLY A 1087 -8.71 9.57 -18.95
C GLY A 1087 -8.17 10.77 -19.71
#